data_AF-A0A7Y5KJ84-F1
#
_entry.id   AF-A0A7Y5KJ84-F1
#
_cell.length_a   1.000
_cell.length_b   1.000
_cell.length_c   1.000
_cell.angle_alpha   90.00
_cell.angle_beta   90.00
_cell.angle_gamma   90.00
#
_symmetry.space_group_name_H-M   'P 1'
#
loop_
_entity.id
_entity.type
_entity.pdbx_description
1 polymer ?
#
loop_
_entity_poly.entity_id
_entity_poly.type
_entity_poly.pdbx_seq_one_letter_code
_entity_poly.pdbx_strand_id
1 'polypeptide(L)'
;MNATSRSRVRRLVATTAATVLACTALGAVAVLPASAHDGVDHGTEPALDWSNYEKITLTKDTGEPIDLAVLPDRRVLTTARNGDVRLVDPDSGVTKVINTLSVYNNSEDGLQTVTLDPDFTSNKWVYLYYAPKTMTAPYVTSTPTGSAPNSLPAGADASYWDQWKGYNQLSRFKWDDAADKLDLSSEQVIIKVETQRGQCCHVAGDVDFDADGNLYLSTGDNTPASAPGANGFAPNNNAPRFNPGFDSRRGAGNTNDLRGKILRIHPEADGSYTIPAGNLFAPGTAKTRPEIFVMGVRNPFRMDVDPVTNSVSWGDYGPDAGAPDPQRGPMGFVEWQTTAITKPINGGWPYCHGPNANYNEWDFATATPGAWFDCGAGAKNNSTWNTGLAQVPPATAPALYYGDNNTHQPWPELTDFSPSGGQGPMGGPVYHYDAANPSTTKFPAYWDKKAFFAEFSQDYLAVFDVQWPNGPVDHIQNFLPNAALETNGQPITDSPIDIEFGPDGSLYVLDYGDGFFRANPDAGLYRIDYSPGNKAPQAKISATPISSSSAPLKVDFDASDSVDPEGKALTYEWDFDGNGTFDATGATASYTYTELGKYTARLRVTDPEGRRGLTSTSISVGNVAPTVNITTPPNGAFFDWGQAVPFNVTTSDPEDGTATVCSRVSWTFGLGHDAHAHPLSQGTGCQFAIPTPADATQHGETENIFGVVVITYTDNGANGLPGATTTEQLVLNPKKQEAEWADLTQGVEIVGDSTASGLRKVTSFDAGDHLGWDPANLVGVTGVTARASGQGTLSLRWNSPTATPFGTIAVDSTGWSDTAATLSSKPTGTGRLFVTSTGGVVLDSLGFVGDGVADKTPPTVSATLSPATPNGANGWYTSNVTVTVNATDNGTVASRQRSTDGGATWVNANTALTLSADGTTTVLYRATDNGGNASQVGSVTVKIDKTQPTVAVSGATDGATVGNSGNLTWTATDATSGIDTVSATVDGTAVAADKALALWTLPLGSHTLVVKAKDQAGLERSTTVTFTTRTSLLTLTALTERLAREGLVTPAGEKELERRLQQAEKHVAAGRADAAISQLQGFADAAKSTSYVRDSAASAALQRDAAAVIASLR
;
A
#
# COMPACT_ATOMS: atom_id res chain seq x y z
N MET A 1 39.47 -7.15 73.72
CA MET A 1 39.23 -8.19 74.73
C MET A 1 37.80 -8.08 75.20
N ASN A 2 37.12 -9.23 75.22
CA ASN A 2 35.92 -9.61 75.98
C ASN A 2 34.55 -9.01 75.64
N ALA A 3 33.63 -9.95 75.43
CA ALA A 3 32.26 -9.98 75.94
C ALA A 3 31.21 -9.03 75.32
N THR A 4 30.08 -9.65 74.97
CA THR A 4 28.69 -9.21 75.16
C THR A 4 28.33 -7.71 75.13
N SER A 5 27.29 -7.46 74.33
CA SER A 5 26.11 -6.66 74.66
C SER A 5 26.21 -5.13 74.66
N ARG A 6 25.67 -4.58 73.56
CA ARG A 6 24.61 -3.56 73.46
C ARG A 6 24.35 -2.58 74.63
N SER A 7 24.10 -1.35 74.16
CA SER A 7 23.13 -0.34 74.65
C SER A 7 23.74 0.74 75.56
N ARG A 8 23.35 2.02 75.48
CA ARG A 8 22.43 2.78 74.61
C ARG A 8 22.53 4.25 75.06
N VAL A 9 22.03 5.17 74.23
CA VAL A 9 21.51 6.53 74.58
C VAL A 9 22.62 7.61 74.71
N ARG A 10 22.59 8.80 74.07
CA ARG A 10 21.49 9.78 73.94
C ARG A 10 21.78 10.85 72.85
N ARG A 11 20.73 11.15 72.06
CA ARG A 11 20.24 12.44 71.54
C ARG A 11 21.24 13.57 71.23
N LEU A 12 21.16 14.08 70.00
CA LEU A 12 21.23 15.52 69.73
C LEU A 12 20.09 15.93 68.79
N VAL A 13 19.32 16.93 69.22
CA VAL A 13 18.42 17.75 68.39
C VAL A 13 18.83 19.19 68.67
N ALA A 14 19.21 19.92 67.63
CA ALA A 14 19.14 21.38 67.56
C ALA A 14 19.20 21.83 66.09
N THR A 15 18.03 22.23 65.59
CA THR A 15 17.78 23.00 64.36
C THR A 15 18.19 24.47 64.55
N THR A 16 18.87 25.10 63.59
CA THR A 16 18.37 26.26 62.77
C THR A 16 19.46 26.91 61.89
N ALA A 17 19.14 27.00 60.58
CA ALA A 17 19.34 28.10 59.60
C ALA A 17 20.75 28.71 59.34
N ALA A 18 21.16 29.12 58.14
CA ALA A 18 20.69 29.01 56.75
C ALA A 18 21.74 29.74 55.89
N THR A 19 22.18 29.19 54.74
CA THR A 19 22.21 29.90 53.44
C THR A 19 22.58 28.96 52.29
N VAL A 20 21.93 29.27 51.17
CA VAL A 20 21.78 28.55 49.91
C VAL A 20 23.06 28.57 49.06
N LEU A 21 23.44 27.42 48.49
CA LEU A 21 23.93 27.36 47.12
C LEU A 21 23.58 25.99 46.53
N ALA A 22 22.71 26.00 45.53
CA ALA A 22 22.30 24.82 44.79
C ALA A 22 23.40 24.48 43.77
N CYS A 23 24.01 23.30 43.91
CA CYS A 23 24.77 22.67 42.84
C CYS A 23 24.05 21.37 42.45
N THR A 24 23.47 21.40 41.26
CA THR A 24 23.03 20.26 40.47
C THR A 24 24.18 19.26 40.30
N ALA A 25 24.12 18.14 41.01
CA ALA A 25 24.97 16.99 40.74
C ALA A 25 24.35 16.20 39.57
N LEU A 26 24.77 16.53 38.35
CA LEU A 26 24.76 15.61 37.23
C LEU A 26 25.68 14.44 37.63
N GLY A 27 25.08 13.30 37.98
CA GLY A 27 25.81 12.05 38.11
C GLY A 27 26.21 11.58 36.72
N ALA A 28 27.36 12.03 36.24
CA ALA A 28 28.07 11.35 35.18
C ALA A 28 28.41 9.95 35.72
N VAL A 29 27.71 8.93 35.20
CA VAL A 29 28.16 7.55 35.34
C VAL A 29 29.49 7.49 34.61
N ALA A 30 30.57 7.37 35.37
CA ALA A 30 31.88 7.10 34.81
C ALA A 30 31.81 5.73 34.13
N VAL A 31 31.74 5.75 32.79
CA VAL A 31 31.98 4.59 31.96
C VAL A 31 33.40 4.12 32.29
N LEU A 32 33.51 3.02 33.02
CA LEU A 32 34.78 2.32 33.13
C LEU A 32 35.14 1.83 31.72
N PRO A 33 36.39 2.00 31.25
CA PRO A 33 36.79 1.43 29.97
C PRO A 33 36.61 -0.08 30.05
N ALA A 34 35.81 -0.63 29.13
CA ALA A 34 35.70 -2.07 28.94
C ALA A 34 37.09 -2.60 28.59
N SER A 35 37.58 -3.54 29.37
CA SER A 35 38.73 -4.35 29.00
C SER A 35 38.30 -5.20 27.82
N ALA A 36 39.02 -5.13 26.69
CA ALA A 36 39.01 -6.24 25.74
C ALA A 36 39.34 -7.51 26.55
N HIS A 37 38.52 -8.55 26.41
CA HIS A 37 38.86 -9.83 26.99
C HIS A 37 40.23 -10.23 26.43
N ASP A 38 41.14 -10.66 27.31
CA ASP A 38 42.47 -11.14 26.90
C ASP A 38 42.24 -12.23 25.85
N GLY A 39 42.66 -11.95 24.61
CA GLY A 39 42.57 -12.87 23.50
C GLY A 39 43.09 -14.23 23.93
N VAL A 40 42.17 -15.17 24.09
CA VAL A 40 42.52 -16.54 24.42
C VAL A 40 43.30 -17.05 23.20
N ASP A 41 44.60 -17.25 23.38
CA ASP A 41 45.44 -18.01 22.46
C ASP A 41 44.95 -19.46 22.49
N HIS A 42 43.86 -19.72 21.76
CA HIS A 42 43.49 -21.05 21.35
C HIS A 42 44.63 -21.48 20.45
N GLY A 43 45.41 -22.48 20.86
CA GLY A 43 46.40 -23.10 19.98
C GLY A 43 45.76 -23.65 18.70
N THR A 44 46.36 -24.64 18.05
CA THR A 44 45.72 -25.28 16.87
C THR A 44 44.49 -26.09 17.28
N GLU A 45 43.33 -25.44 17.47
CA GLU A 45 42.02 -26.06 17.70
C GLU A 45 41.39 -26.42 16.34
N PRO A 46 41.24 -27.72 16.00
CA PRO A 46 40.73 -28.13 14.70
C PRO A 46 39.33 -27.62 14.38
N ALA A 47 38.51 -27.33 15.39
CA ALA A 47 37.19 -26.73 15.22
C ALA A 47 37.23 -25.29 14.68
N LEU A 48 38.35 -24.58 14.83
CA LEU A 48 38.55 -23.21 14.34
C LEU A 48 39.31 -23.14 13.02
N ASP A 49 39.69 -24.30 12.46
CA ASP A 49 40.26 -24.38 11.12
C ASP A 49 39.12 -24.46 10.09
N TRP A 50 38.84 -23.34 9.44
CA TRP A 50 37.76 -23.20 8.48
C TRP A 50 37.90 -24.11 7.25
N SER A 51 39.10 -24.63 6.97
CA SER A 51 39.28 -25.65 5.93
C SER A 51 38.68 -27.01 6.29
N ASN A 52 38.26 -27.20 7.55
CA ASN A 52 37.52 -28.38 7.98
C ASN A 52 36.01 -28.25 7.81
N TYR A 53 35.48 -27.14 7.29
CA TYR A 53 34.05 -26.97 7.05
C TYR A 53 33.73 -26.89 5.57
N GLU A 54 32.49 -27.27 5.23
CA GLU A 54 31.93 -27.07 3.91
C GLU A 54 30.51 -26.56 3.95
N LYS A 55 30.25 -25.42 3.28
CA LYS A 55 28.90 -24.93 3.00
C LYS A 55 28.41 -25.48 1.66
N ILE A 56 27.47 -26.41 1.72
CA ILE A 56 26.92 -27.14 0.58
C ILE A 56 25.58 -26.51 0.18
N THR A 57 25.45 -26.07 -1.07
CA THR A 57 24.17 -25.62 -1.63
C THR A 57 23.20 -26.80 -1.75
N LEU A 58 22.05 -26.72 -1.09
CA LEU A 58 20.96 -27.68 -1.22
C LEU A 58 19.99 -27.26 -2.32
N THR A 59 19.64 -25.98 -2.37
CA THR A 59 18.79 -25.42 -3.43
C THR A 59 18.92 -23.91 -3.54
N LYS A 60 18.62 -23.38 -4.73
CA LYS A 60 18.41 -21.96 -5.03
C LYS A 60 16.92 -21.61 -5.27
N ASP A 61 16.04 -22.61 -5.26
CA ASP A 61 14.59 -22.43 -5.40
C ASP A 61 13.92 -22.28 -4.03
N THR A 62 14.13 -21.13 -3.38
CA THR A 62 13.63 -20.88 -2.01
C THR A 62 12.35 -20.03 -1.98
N GLY A 63 11.98 -19.37 -3.09
CA GLY A 63 10.93 -18.34 -3.07
C GLY A 63 11.45 -17.06 -2.41
N GLU A 64 10.58 -16.28 -1.76
CA GLU A 64 11.00 -15.26 -0.79
C GLU A 64 11.12 -15.95 0.58
N PRO A 65 12.28 -16.54 0.92
CA PRO A 65 12.40 -17.42 2.09
C PRO A 65 12.11 -16.66 3.37
N ILE A 66 11.47 -17.32 4.33
CA ILE A 66 11.36 -16.80 5.69
C ILE A 66 12.00 -17.78 6.66
N ASP A 67 11.54 -19.03 6.71
CA ASP A 67 11.85 -19.98 7.78
C ASP A 67 12.15 -21.38 7.25
N LEU A 68 12.87 -22.20 8.04
CA LEU A 68 13.16 -23.60 7.73
C LEU A 68 12.84 -24.55 8.91
N ALA A 69 12.57 -25.82 8.58
CA ALA A 69 12.47 -26.90 9.55
C ALA A 69 13.08 -28.19 9.00
N VAL A 70 14.06 -28.77 9.70
CA VAL A 70 14.72 -30.02 9.27
C VAL A 70 13.96 -31.25 9.76
N LEU A 71 13.45 -32.08 8.84
CA LEU A 71 12.79 -33.33 9.16
C LEU A 71 13.79 -34.38 9.73
N PRO A 72 13.32 -35.39 10.49
CA PRO A 72 14.15 -36.47 11.00
C PRO A 72 14.92 -37.27 9.92
N ASP A 73 14.45 -37.24 8.68
CA ASP A 73 15.10 -37.88 7.53
C ASP A 73 16.02 -36.94 6.72
N ARG A 74 16.28 -35.73 7.25
CA ARG A 74 17.12 -34.65 6.70
C ARG A 74 16.53 -33.88 5.53
N ARG A 75 15.30 -34.20 5.09
CA ARG A 75 14.57 -33.29 4.19
C ARG A 75 14.25 -32.00 4.94
N VAL A 76 14.05 -30.90 4.23
CA VAL A 76 13.85 -29.58 4.83
C VAL A 76 12.55 -28.98 4.35
N LEU A 77 11.70 -28.54 5.27
CA LEU A 77 10.59 -27.66 4.94
C LEU A 77 11.10 -26.22 4.94
N THR A 78 10.66 -25.42 3.97
CA THR A 78 10.86 -23.97 4.03
C THR A 78 9.56 -23.22 3.75
N THR A 79 9.41 -22.05 4.35
CA THR A 79 8.32 -21.13 4.04
C THR A 79 8.78 -20.04 3.08
N ALA A 80 7.86 -19.55 2.26
CA ALA A 80 8.01 -18.25 1.63
C ALA A 80 6.86 -17.33 2.00
N ARG A 81 7.13 -16.03 2.10
CA ARG A 81 6.17 -15.02 2.60
C ARG A 81 4.84 -15.00 1.83
N ASN A 82 4.88 -15.36 0.55
CA ASN A 82 3.70 -15.46 -0.34
C ASN A 82 2.72 -16.59 0.03
N GLY A 83 3.04 -17.44 1.01
CA GLY A 83 2.20 -18.54 1.47
C GLY A 83 2.65 -19.92 1.03
N ASP A 84 3.73 -20.04 0.25
CA ASP A 84 4.25 -21.33 -0.19
C ASP A 84 5.00 -22.06 0.92
N VAL A 85 4.74 -23.36 1.04
CA VAL A 85 5.58 -24.30 1.79
C VAL A 85 6.30 -25.17 0.78
N ARG A 86 7.63 -25.28 0.90
CA ARG A 86 8.49 -26.09 0.05
C ARG A 86 9.06 -27.27 0.81
N LEU A 87 9.31 -28.36 0.10
CA LEU A 87 10.09 -29.50 0.57
C LEU A 87 11.37 -29.60 -0.27
N VAL A 88 12.51 -29.55 0.39
CA VAL A 88 13.83 -29.77 -0.19
C VAL A 88 14.32 -31.15 0.22
N ASP A 89 14.71 -31.96 -0.76
CA ASP A 89 15.33 -33.26 -0.52
C ASP A 89 16.82 -33.21 -0.89
N PRO A 90 17.73 -33.15 0.10
CA PRO A 90 19.17 -33.11 -0.12
C PRO A 90 19.74 -34.32 -0.87
N ASP A 91 19.13 -35.50 -0.73
CA ASP A 91 19.64 -36.74 -1.32
C ASP A 91 19.31 -36.85 -2.81
N SER A 92 18.27 -36.15 -3.26
CA SER A 92 17.89 -36.04 -4.68
C SER A 92 18.26 -34.71 -5.32
N GLY A 93 18.52 -33.66 -4.52
CA GLY A 93 18.74 -32.28 -4.99
C GLY A 93 17.47 -31.63 -5.55
N VAL A 94 16.29 -32.15 -5.20
CA VAL A 94 15.00 -31.68 -5.72
C VAL A 94 14.29 -30.81 -4.70
N THR A 95 13.74 -29.69 -5.16
CA THR A 95 12.85 -28.81 -4.38
C THR A 95 11.46 -28.76 -5.00
N LYS A 96 10.41 -28.77 -4.18
CA LYS A 96 9.01 -28.70 -4.63
C LYS A 96 8.20 -27.79 -3.73
N VAL A 97 7.32 -26.97 -4.31
CA VAL A 97 6.20 -26.36 -3.55
C VAL A 97 5.18 -27.46 -3.27
N ILE A 98 4.93 -27.77 -2.00
CA ILE A 98 4.06 -28.86 -1.55
C ILE A 98 2.67 -28.36 -1.13
N ASN A 99 2.58 -27.11 -0.67
CA ASN A 99 1.35 -26.44 -0.27
C ASN A 99 1.45 -24.93 -0.52
N THR A 100 0.32 -24.26 -0.73
CA THR A 100 0.23 -22.79 -0.76
C THR A 100 -0.97 -22.35 0.09
N LEU A 101 -0.73 -21.51 1.11
CA LEU A 101 -1.75 -20.91 1.98
C LEU A 101 -2.25 -19.58 1.41
N SER A 102 -3.53 -19.29 1.60
CA SER A 102 -4.09 -17.98 1.23
C SER A 102 -3.80 -16.95 2.32
N VAL A 103 -2.76 -16.16 2.11
CA VAL A 103 -2.28 -15.17 3.08
C VAL A 103 -2.57 -13.73 2.66
N TYR A 104 -2.71 -12.86 3.65
CA TYR A 104 -2.56 -11.42 3.49
C TYR A 104 -1.07 -11.11 3.58
N ASN A 105 -0.49 -10.55 2.52
CA ASN A 105 0.96 -10.37 2.38
C ASN A 105 1.40 -8.92 2.11
N ASN A 106 0.62 -7.95 2.61
CA ASN A 106 1.00 -6.54 2.57
C ASN A 106 2.02 -6.24 3.65
N SER A 107 3.08 -5.49 3.32
CA SER A 107 4.20 -5.28 4.24
C SER A 107 4.80 -6.62 4.70
N GLU A 108 5.28 -6.73 5.94
CA GLU A 108 5.92 -7.96 6.45
C GLU A 108 4.94 -9.11 6.73
N ASP A 109 3.63 -8.89 6.59
CA ASP A 109 2.67 -9.98 6.72
C ASP A 109 2.86 -11.03 5.61
N GLY A 110 2.41 -12.25 5.90
CA GLY A 110 2.52 -13.40 5.01
C GLY A 110 2.50 -14.70 5.80
N LEU A 111 3.08 -15.75 5.22
CA LEU A 111 3.49 -16.94 5.96
C LEU A 111 4.87 -16.70 6.56
N GLN A 112 5.00 -16.87 7.87
CA GLN A 112 6.25 -16.64 8.60
C GLN A 112 6.96 -17.98 8.84
N THR A 113 6.49 -18.73 9.84
CA THR A 113 7.23 -19.86 10.41
C THR A 113 6.70 -21.23 10.00
N VAL A 114 7.60 -22.22 10.00
CA VAL A 114 7.33 -23.65 9.96
C VAL A 114 8.12 -24.34 11.08
N THR A 115 7.43 -25.09 11.96
CA THR A 115 8.09 -25.79 13.07
C THR A 115 7.52 -27.19 13.22
N LEU A 116 8.38 -28.17 13.52
CA LEU A 116 7.94 -29.53 13.82
C LEU A 116 7.54 -29.65 15.28
N ASP A 117 6.48 -30.41 15.54
CA ASP A 117 6.17 -30.80 16.92
C ASP A 117 7.32 -31.66 17.50
N PRO A 118 7.71 -31.53 18.78
CA PRO A 118 8.78 -32.34 19.38
C PRO A 118 8.55 -33.86 19.21
N ASP A 119 7.29 -34.29 19.17
CA ASP A 119 6.89 -35.69 18.95
C ASP A 119 6.56 -36.00 17.48
N PHE A 120 7.05 -35.20 16.52
CA PHE A 120 6.73 -35.28 15.08
C PHE A 120 6.85 -36.68 14.50
N THR A 121 7.88 -37.44 14.89
CA THR A 121 8.08 -38.82 14.41
C THR A 121 6.89 -39.73 14.69
N SER A 122 6.13 -39.43 15.76
CA SER A 122 4.95 -40.18 16.17
C SER A 122 3.64 -39.50 15.77
N ASN A 123 3.54 -38.18 15.94
CA ASN A 123 2.28 -37.45 15.83
C ASN A 123 2.12 -36.73 14.49
N LYS A 124 3.20 -36.48 13.74
CA LYS A 124 3.18 -35.84 12.43
C LYS A 124 2.57 -34.44 12.41
N TRP A 125 2.65 -33.67 13.50
CA TRP A 125 2.18 -32.28 13.53
C TRP A 125 3.26 -31.31 13.07
N VAL A 126 2.87 -30.37 12.20
CA VAL A 126 3.69 -29.24 11.75
C VAL A 126 2.93 -27.94 12.03
N TYR A 127 3.58 -26.98 12.68
CA TYR A 127 3.01 -25.68 13.02
C TYR A 127 3.37 -24.65 11.95
N LEU A 128 2.42 -23.77 11.62
CA LEU A 128 2.61 -22.63 10.73
C LEU A 128 2.05 -21.36 11.39
N TYR A 129 2.82 -20.27 11.36
CA TYR A 129 2.36 -18.93 11.78
C TYR A 129 2.16 -18.03 10.56
N TYR A 130 0.95 -17.49 10.37
CA TYR A 130 0.64 -16.74 9.17
C TYR A 130 -0.46 -15.69 9.35
N ALA A 131 -0.50 -14.75 8.41
CA ALA A 131 -1.53 -13.74 8.24
C ALA A 131 -2.65 -14.27 7.30
N PRO A 132 -3.81 -14.73 7.80
CA PRO A 132 -4.87 -15.24 6.94
C PRO A 132 -5.47 -14.12 6.09
N LYS A 133 -5.72 -14.40 4.80
CA LYS A 133 -6.39 -13.45 3.91
C LYS A 133 -7.85 -13.19 4.28
N THR A 134 -8.52 -14.24 4.76
CA THR A 134 -9.91 -14.19 5.21
C THR A 134 -9.97 -14.44 6.71
N MET A 135 -10.60 -13.53 7.44
CA MET A 135 -10.70 -13.57 8.89
C MET A 135 -12.13 -13.87 9.35
N THR A 136 -12.23 -14.45 10.54
CA THR A 136 -13.51 -14.74 11.20
C THR A 136 -13.95 -13.58 12.09
N ALA A 137 -15.25 -13.38 12.27
CA ALA A 137 -15.81 -12.40 13.20
C ALA A 137 -15.18 -12.51 14.62
N PRO A 138 -15.02 -11.40 15.36
CA PRO A 138 -15.57 -10.06 15.11
C PRO A 138 -14.76 -9.18 14.15
N TYR A 139 -13.67 -9.69 13.59
CA TYR A 139 -12.85 -8.97 12.62
C TYR A 139 -13.59 -8.80 11.27
N VAL A 140 -13.18 -7.80 10.50
CA VAL A 140 -13.65 -7.69 9.11
C VAL A 140 -13.24 -8.93 8.32
N THR A 141 -14.09 -9.38 7.40
CA THR A 141 -13.82 -10.61 6.63
C THR A 141 -12.50 -10.53 5.84
N SER A 142 -12.17 -9.36 5.31
CA SER A 142 -10.90 -9.09 4.63
C SER A 142 -10.44 -7.67 4.92
N THR A 143 -9.14 -7.50 5.11
CA THR A 143 -8.50 -6.19 5.20
C THR A 143 -8.59 -5.44 3.87
N PRO A 144 -8.77 -4.11 3.87
CA PRO A 144 -8.55 -3.31 2.67
C PRO A 144 -7.15 -3.53 2.05
N THR A 145 -7.06 -3.40 0.74
CA THR A 145 -5.79 -3.51 0.00
C THR A 145 -4.91 -2.27 0.23
N GLY A 146 -3.60 -2.47 0.31
CA GLY A 146 -2.62 -1.40 0.52
C GLY A 146 -2.50 -0.99 1.99
N SER A 147 -1.98 0.22 2.20
CA SER A 147 -1.67 0.74 3.53
C SER A 147 -2.73 1.70 4.07
N ALA A 148 -2.97 1.58 5.38
CA ALA A 148 -3.77 2.45 6.20
C ALA A 148 -3.16 3.86 6.22
N PRO A 149 -3.99 4.92 6.21
CA PRO A 149 -3.50 6.28 6.26
C PRO A 149 -2.86 6.59 7.61
N ASN A 150 -1.87 7.49 7.61
CA ASN A 150 -1.20 7.94 8.84
C ASN A 150 -2.15 8.67 9.81
N SER A 151 -3.22 9.28 9.30
CA SER A 151 -4.21 9.97 10.12
C SER A 151 -5.62 9.81 9.56
N LEU A 152 -6.63 10.05 10.41
CA LEU A 152 -8.02 9.95 10.02
C LEU A 152 -8.33 10.84 8.81
N PRO A 153 -8.96 10.27 7.75
CA PRO A 153 -9.48 11.05 6.64
C PRO A 153 -10.42 12.18 7.10
N ALA A 154 -10.57 13.21 6.27
CA ALA A 154 -11.48 14.32 6.57
C ALA A 154 -12.92 13.82 6.79
N GLY A 155 -13.50 14.15 7.95
CA GLY A 155 -14.85 13.73 8.34
C GLY A 155 -14.96 12.33 8.97
N ALA A 156 -13.87 11.56 9.05
CA ALA A 156 -13.84 10.27 9.73
C ALA A 156 -13.62 10.41 11.25
N ASP A 157 -14.10 9.44 12.02
CA ASP A 157 -13.83 9.27 13.45
C ASP A 157 -13.04 7.97 13.72
N ALA A 158 -12.79 7.67 15.00
CA ALA A 158 -11.96 6.52 15.40
C ALA A 158 -12.48 5.15 14.92
N SER A 159 -13.78 5.00 14.59
CA SER A 159 -14.32 3.73 14.07
C SER A 159 -13.78 3.43 12.67
N TYR A 160 -13.21 4.41 11.97
CA TYR A 160 -12.53 4.19 10.69
C TYR A 160 -11.40 3.16 10.81
N TRP A 161 -10.72 3.07 11.95
CA TRP A 161 -9.62 2.14 12.17
C TRP A 161 -10.08 0.68 12.29
N ASP A 162 -11.36 0.43 12.58
CA ASP A 162 -11.89 -0.93 12.78
C ASP A 162 -11.78 -1.80 11.53
N GLN A 163 -11.83 -1.20 10.33
CA GLN A 163 -11.65 -1.92 9.07
C GLN A 163 -10.24 -2.49 8.87
N TRP A 164 -9.28 -2.02 9.66
CA TRP A 164 -7.88 -2.41 9.60
C TRP A 164 -7.50 -3.35 10.75
N LYS A 165 -8.45 -3.74 11.61
CA LYS A 165 -8.19 -4.75 12.66
C LYS A 165 -8.13 -6.14 12.04
N GLY A 166 -7.10 -6.89 12.38
CA GLY A 166 -6.93 -8.28 11.98
C GLY A 166 -6.17 -9.10 13.02
N TYR A 167 -5.67 -10.26 12.61
CA TYR A 167 -4.81 -11.08 13.44
C TYR A 167 -3.88 -11.94 12.59
N ASN A 168 -2.69 -12.24 13.10
CA ASN A 168 -1.90 -13.39 12.69
C ASN A 168 -2.30 -14.60 13.54
N GLN A 169 -2.17 -15.80 13.00
CA GLN A 169 -2.56 -17.02 13.70
C GLN A 169 -1.48 -18.09 13.61
N LEU A 170 -1.36 -18.84 14.69
CA LEU A 170 -0.62 -20.09 14.74
C LEU A 170 -1.62 -21.23 14.54
N SER A 171 -1.39 -22.05 13.53
CA SER A 171 -2.13 -23.28 13.27
C SER A 171 -1.18 -24.46 13.22
N ARG A 172 -1.70 -25.69 13.38
CA ARG A 172 -0.96 -26.91 13.04
C ARG A 172 -1.71 -27.79 12.06
N PHE A 173 -0.95 -28.58 11.30
CA PHE A 173 -1.42 -29.45 10.23
C PHE A 173 -0.72 -30.80 10.31
N LYS A 174 -1.40 -31.87 9.89
CA LYS A 174 -0.81 -33.20 9.76
C LYS A 174 0.06 -33.29 8.52
N TRP A 175 1.26 -33.83 8.69
CA TRP A 175 2.12 -34.30 7.61
C TRP A 175 1.62 -35.64 7.07
N ASP A 176 1.49 -35.75 5.75
CA ASP A 176 1.19 -36.98 5.02
C ASP A 176 2.46 -37.54 4.37
N ASP A 177 3.04 -38.57 4.99
CA ASP A 177 4.27 -39.22 4.52
C ASP A 177 4.14 -39.83 3.11
N ALA A 178 2.93 -40.23 2.68
CA ALA A 178 2.74 -40.85 1.37
C ALA A 178 2.63 -39.81 0.25
N ALA A 179 2.14 -38.62 0.58
CA ALA A 179 1.94 -37.53 -0.36
C ALA A 179 3.05 -36.45 -0.29
N ASP A 180 3.97 -36.54 0.67
CA ASP A 180 5.02 -35.56 0.94
C ASP A 180 4.48 -34.13 1.05
N LYS A 181 3.37 -33.96 1.80
CA LYS A 181 2.72 -32.66 1.96
C LYS A 181 1.94 -32.54 3.27
N LEU A 182 1.52 -31.31 3.59
CA LEU A 182 0.57 -31.05 4.67
C LEU A 182 -0.87 -31.33 4.22
N ASP A 183 -1.62 -32.05 5.04
CA ASP A 183 -3.08 -32.15 4.93
C ASP A 183 -3.73 -30.86 5.48
N LEU A 184 -4.00 -29.91 4.59
CA LEU A 184 -4.61 -28.63 4.95
C LEU A 184 -6.03 -28.78 5.54
N SER A 185 -6.69 -29.92 5.37
CA SER A 185 -8.00 -30.18 5.98
C SER A 185 -7.93 -30.53 7.46
N SER A 186 -6.73 -30.86 7.96
CA SER A 186 -6.47 -31.21 9.37
C SER A 186 -6.20 -30.01 10.28
N GLU A 187 -6.39 -28.78 9.76
CA GLU A 187 -6.04 -27.54 10.47
C GLU A 187 -6.62 -27.49 11.89
N GLN A 188 -5.74 -27.22 12.85
CA GLN A 188 -6.12 -26.82 14.20
C GLN A 188 -5.53 -25.43 14.48
N VAL A 189 -6.42 -24.43 14.64
CA VAL A 189 -6.03 -23.06 15.00
C VAL A 189 -5.76 -23.01 16.50
N ILE A 190 -4.52 -22.71 16.89
CA ILE A 190 -4.05 -22.74 18.28
C ILE A 190 -4.29 -21.38 18.95
N ILE A 191 -3.73 -20.30 18.39
CA ILE A 191 -3.84 -18.95 18.95
C ILE A 191 -3.86 -17.89 17.85
N LYS A 192 -4.57 -16.79 18.13
CA LYS A 192 -4.64 -15.59 17.28
C LYS A 192 -4.00 -14.41 18.00
N VAL A 193 -3.08 -13.72 17.35
CA VAL A 193 -2.41 -12.52 17.82
C VAL A 193 -2.97 -11.34 17.04
N GLU A 194 -3.70 -10.45 17.71
CA GLU A 194 -4.33 -9.29 17.07
C GLU A 194 -3.28 -8.36 16.43
N THR A 195 -3.60 -7.85 15.24
CA THR A 195 -2.77 -6.91 14.49
C THR A 195 -3.58 -5.74 13.97
N GLN A 196 -2.91 -4.59 13.82
CA GLN A 196 -3.37 -3.46 13.03
C GLN A 196 -2.76 -3.63 11.64
N ARG A 197 -3.61 -4.00 10.69
CA ARG A 197 -3.24 -4.23 9.29
C ARG A 197 -3.11 -2.91 8.53
N GLY A 198 -2.56 -2.98 7.32
CA GLY A 198 -2.32 -1.80 6.48
C GLY A 198 -1.17 -0.93 6.97
N GLN A 199 -0.34 -1.41 7.87
CA GLN A 199 0.88 -0.72 8.24
C GLN A 199 1.99 -1.76 8.30
N CYS A 200 3.18 -1.34 7.89
CA CYS A 200 4.40 -2.00 8.33
C CYS A 200 4.60 -1.67 9.83
N CYS A 201 5.30 -2.42 10.67
CA CYS A 201 6.20 -3.56 10.46
C CYS A 201 6.15 -4.46 11.73
N HIS A 202 7.10 -5.39 11.86
CA HIS A 202 7.41 -6.21 13.02
C HIS A 202 6.36 -7.27 13.29
N VAL A 203 6.37 -8.30 12.44
CA VAL A 203 5.54 -9.49 12.65
C VAL A 203 6.20 -10.46 13.64
N ALA A 204 7.53 -10.56 13.62
CA ALA A 204 8.29 -11.68 14.19
C ALA A 204 7.68 -13.02 13.72
N GLY A 205 7.40 -13.93 14.65
CA GLY A 205 6.51 -15.06 14.37
C GLY A 205 7.11 -16.43 14.58
N ASP A 206 8.28 -16.50 15.22
CA ASP A 206 9.02 -17.73 15.42
C ASP A 206 8.42 -18.62 16.51
N VAL A 207 8.63 -19.93 16.40
CA VAL A 207 8.00 -20.94 17.25
C VAL A 207 9.01 -22.02 17.62
N ASP A 208 9.07 -22.34 18.91
CA ASP A 208 9.89 -23.44 19.43
C ASP A 208 9.30 -24.01 20.74
N PHE A 209 9.86 -25.11 21.24
CA PHE A 209 9.30 -25.90 22.33
C PHE A 209 10.31 -26.22 23.43
N ASP A 210 9.85 -26.18 24.68
CA ASP A 210 10.62 -26.78 25.78
C ASP A 210 10.44 -28.30 25.89
N ALA A 211 11.23 -28.93 26.76
CA ALA A 211 11.20 -30.37 27.01
C ALA A 211 9.86 -30.90 27.57
N ASP A 212 9.00 -30.02 28.10
CA ASP A 212 7.68 -30.37 28.62
C ASP A 212 6.58 -30.23 27.56
N GLY A 213 6.95 -29.90 26.32
CA GLY A 213 6.03 -29.67 25.21
C GLY A 213 5.29 -28.33 25.30
N ASN A 214 5.78 -27.38 26.09
CA ASN A 214 5.24 -26.02 26.05
C ASN A 214 5.78 -25.30 24.83
N LEU A 215 4.86 -24.72 24.07
CA LEU A 215 5.12 -23.93 22.89
C LEU A 215 5.43 -22.49 23.27
N TYR A 216 6.49 -21.96 22.70
CA TYR A 216 6.83 -20.54 22.72
C TYR A 216 6.52 -19.93 21.35
N LEU A 217 6.01 -18.70 21.34
CA LEU A 217 5.74 -17.93 20.11
C LEU A 217 6.24 -16.50 20.27
N SER A 218 7.16 -16.08 19.40
CA SER A 218 7.62 -14.70 19.33
C SER A 218 6.61 -13.85 18.55
N THR A 219 6.36 -12.62 19.02
CA THR A 219 5.45 -11.67 18.35
C THR A 219 6.05 -10.28 18.34
N GLY A 220 6.05 -9.64 17.17
CA GLY A 220 6.48 -8.26 17.05
C GLY A 220 5.43 -7.26 17.55
N ASP A 221 5.85 -6.02 17.78
CA ASP A 221 5.04 -4.96 18.38
C ASP A 221 3.98 -4.38 17.43
N ASN A 222 4.05 -4.73 16.15
CA ASN A 222 3.17 -4.24 15.09
C ASN A 222 3.10 -2.70 15.05
N THR A 223 4.28 -2.06 15.09
CA THR A 223 4.45 -0.59 15.05
C THR A 223 5.67 -0.22 14.18
N PRO A 224 5.53 0.63 13.14
CA PRO A 224 6.64 0.99 12.26
C PRO A 224 7.63 1.95 12.93
N ALA A 225 8.91 1.85 12.55
CA ALA A 225 9.94 2.82 12.89
C ALA A 225 9.65 4.22 12.32
N SER A 226 9.08 4.26 11.11
CA SER A 226 8.69 5.48 10.39
C SER A 226 7.39 6.12 10.85
N ALA A 227 6.90 5.78 12.05
CA ALA A 227 5.76 6.44 12.63
C ALA A 227 5.97 7.98 12.63
N PRO A 228 5.00 8.79 12.16
CA PRO A 228 5.18 10.23 12.04
C PRO A 228 5.64 10.90 13.35
N GLY A 229 6.76 11.61 13.27
CA GLY A 229 7.43 12.28 14.38
C GLY A 229 8.36 11.38 15.21
N ALA A 230 8.50 10.09 14.87
CA ALA A 230 9.42 9.18 15.54
C ALA A 230 10.88 9.51 15.24
N ASN A 231 11.22 9.87 14.00
CA ASN A 231 12.58 10.24 13.58
C ASN A 231 13.62 9.18 14.03
N GLY A 232 13.34 7.90 13.77
CA GLY A 232 14.18 6.77 14.21
C GLY A 232 14.12 6.40 15.70
N PHE A 233 13.41 7.13 16.57
CA PHE A 233 13.29 6.78 18.00
C PHE A 233 12.01 5.99 18.32
N ALA A 234 11.81 5.62 19.59
CA ALA A 234 10.61 4.90 20.05
C ALA A 234 9.28 5.54 19.58
N PRO A 235 8.48 4.83 18.75
CA PRO A 235 7.23 5.33 18.19
C PRO A 235 6.09 5.20 19.22
N ASN A 236 6.06 6.13 20.17
CA ASN A 236 5.06 6.24 21.24
C ASN A 236 3.97 7.28 20.90
N ASN A 237 3.49 7.30 19.65
CA ASN A 237 2.60 8.35 19.14
C ASN A 237 1.11 8.02 19.34
N ASN A 238 0.51 8.61 20.37
CA ASN A 238 -0.92 8.55 20.63
C ASN A 238 -1.64 9.89 20.41
N ALA A 239 -1.08 10.76 19.57
CA ALA A 239 -1.71 12.04 19.26
C ALA A 239 -3.11 11.84 18.65
N PRO A 240 -4.11 12.69 18.97
CA PRO A 240 -5.45 12.54 18.42
C PRO A 240 -5.45 12.48 16.89
N ARG A 241 -6.32 11.62 16.34
CA ARG A 241 -6.50 11.34 14.90
C ARG A 241 -5.40 10.53 14.21
N PHE A 242 -4.23 10.34 14.80
CA PHE A 242 -3.21 9.49 14.19
C PHE A 242 -3.62 8.01 14.25
N ASN A 243 -3.04 7.21 13.34
CA ASN A 243 -3.25 5.77 13.32
C ASN A 243 -2.85 5.17 14.68
N PRO A 244 -3.72 4.39 15.36
CA PRO A 244 -3.41 3.76 16.63
C PRO A 244 -2.16 2.89 16.57
N GLY A 245 -1.83 2.38 15.39
CA GLY A 245 -0.67 1.55 15.17
C GLY A 245 0.69 2.24 15.21
N PHE A 246 0.74 3.54 15.50
CA PHE A 246 1.97 4.32 15.74
C PHE A 246 2.35 4.46 17.23
N ASP A 247 1.67 3.73 18.11
CA ASP A 247 1.95 3.74 19.55
C ASP A 247 2.36 2.35 20.05
N SER A 248 3.67 2.08 20.11
CA SER A 248 4.19 0.77 20.52
C SER A 248 3.78 0.39 21.96
N ARG A 249 3.47 1.37 22.82
CA ARG A 249 2.94 1.14 24.18
C ARG A 249 1.62 0.37 24.19
N ARG A 250 0.85 0.37 23.10
CA ARG A 250 -0.43 -0.36 23.00
C ARG A 250 -0.23 -1.89 22.94
N GLY A 251 0.92 -2.32 22.41
CA GLY A 251 1.32 -3.70 22.16
C GLY A 251 2.42 -4.11 23.13
N ALA A 252 3.69 -3.89 22.74
CA ALA A 252 4.87 -4.27 23.51
C ALA A 252 4.79 -3.84 24.99
N GLY A 253 4.44 -2.58 25.22
CA GLY A 253 4.31 -1.99 26.56
C GLY A 253 3.00 -2.27 27.29
N ASN A 254 2.08 -3.07 26.74
CA ASN A 254 0.78 -3.38 27.32
C ASN A 254 0.75 -4.81 27.86
N THR A 255 0.41 -4.96 29.15
CA THR A 255 0.34 -6.27 29.82
C THR A 255 -0.89 -7.08 29.41
N ASN A 256 -1.87 -6.46 28.75
CA ASN A 256 -3.11 -7.09 28.31
C ASN A 256 -3.20 -7.26 26.78
N ASP A 257 -2.05 -7.31 26.10
CA ASP A 257 -1.93 -7.47 24.65
C ASP A 257 -0.89 -8.57 24.34
N LEU A 258 -1.02 -9.22 23.19
CA LEU A 258 -0.13 -10.32 22.78
C LEU A 258 1.00 -9.90 21.84
N ARG A 259 1.02 -8.65 21.36
CA ARG A 259 2.08 -8.13 20.46
C ARG A 259 3.29 -7.63 21.23
N GLY A 260 4.48 -7.77 20.66
CA GLY A 260 5.75 -7.40 21.29
C GLY A 260 5.99 -8.25 22.54
N LYS A 261 5.87 -9.57 22.38
CA LYS A 261 5.96 -10.59 23.44
C LYS A 261 6.74 -11.81 22.96
N ILE A 262 7.18 -12.63 23.93
CA ILE A 262 7.33 -14.07 23.73
C ILE A 262 6.27 -14.73 24.59
N LEU A 263 5.36 -15.45 23.94
CA LEU A 263 4.25 -16.16 24.56
C LEU A 263 4.68 -17.58 24.94
N ARG A 264 4.11 -18.15 26.00
CA ARG A 264 4.29 -19.57 26.36
C ARG A 264 2.94 -20.20 26.70
N ILE A 265 2.58 -21.25 25.96
CA ILE A 265 1.34 -22.01 26.09
C ILE A 265 1.61 -23.51 26.00
N HIS A 266 0.66 -24.35 26.36
CA HIS A 266 0.75 -25.80 26.12
C HIS A 266 -0.36 -26.25 25.18
N PRO A 267 -0.06 -26.57 23.90
CA PRO A 267 -1.05 -27.03 22.94
C PRO A 267 -1.66 -28.38 23.35
N GLU A 268 -2.99 -28.47 23.34
CA GLU A 268 -3.74 -29.68 23.66
C GLU A 268 -4.09 -30.46 22.39
N ALA A 269 -4.44 -31.75 22.53
CA ALA A 269 -4.71 -32.63 21.39
C ALA A 269 -5.87 -32.17 20.48
N ASP A 270 -6.84 -31.42 21.01
CA ASP A 270 -7.99 -30.90 20.27
C ASP A 270 -7.74 -29.55 19.57
N GLY A 271 -6.54 -29.00 19.71
CA GLY A 271 -6.16 -27.69 19.16
C GLY A 271 -6.42 -26.52 20.10
N SER A 272 -7.00 -26.75 21.28
CA SER A 272 -6.99 -25.76 22.36
C SER A 272 -5.59 -25.66 23.00
N TYR A 273 -5.42 -24.78 23.98
CA TYR A 273 -4.19 -24.72 24.77
C TYR A 273 -4.49 -24.46 26.26
N THR A 274 -3.56 -24.86 27.11
CA THR A 274 -3.53 -24.50 28.53
C THR A 274 -2.39 -23.52 28.82
N ILE A 275 -2.42 -22.88 29.99
CA ILE A 275 -1.38 -21.94 30.44
C ILE A 275 -0.42 -22.67 31.39
N PRO A 276 0.86 -22.82 31.02
CA PRO A 276 1.88 -23.34 31.92
C PRO A 276 2.08 -22.45 33.16
N ALA A 277 2.48 -23.06 34.27
CA ALA A 277 2.88 -22.29 35.45
C ALA A 277 4.20 -21.57 35.19
N GLY A 278 4.39 -20.39 35.79
CA GLY A 278 5.65 -19.65 35.70
C GLY A 278 5.73 -18.60 34.59
N ASN A 279 4.64 -18.35 33.86
CA ASN A 279 4.52 -17.16 33.01
C ASN A 279 4.53 -15.86 33.83
N LEU A 280 4.82 -14.74 33.17
CA LEU A 280 5.00 -13.43 33.81
C LEU A 280 3.78 -13.01 34.63
N PHE A 281 2.58 -13.40 34.18
CA PHE A 281 1.32 -13.14 34.87
C PHE A 281 0.57 -14.44 35.13
N ALA A 282 0.14 -14.64 36.37
CA ALA A 282 -0.67 -15.81 36.74
C ALA A 282 -2.07 -15.75 36.09
N PRO A 283 -2.65 -16.90 35.68
CA PRO A 283 -4.03 -16.97 35.21
C PRO A 283 -5.02 -16.27 36.15
N GLY A 284 -5.92 -15.46 35.57
CA GLY A 284 -6.93 -14.69 36.33
C GLY A 284 -6.43 -13.36 36.91
N THR A 285 -5.17 -13.00 36.72
CA THR A 285 -4.66 -11.67 37.08
C THR A 285 -5.37 -10.60 36.22
N ALA A 286 -5.97 -9.60 36.87
CA ALA A 286 -6.76 -8.59 36.17
C ALA A 286 -5.87 -7.69 35.30
N LYS A 287 -6.34 -7.37 34.09
CA LYS A 287 -5.64 -6.52 33.10
C LYS A 287 -4.29 -7.08 32.63
N THR A 288 -4.17 -8.40 32.60
CA THR A 288 -2.96 -9.07 32.11
C THR A 288 -3.34 -10.28 31.27
N ARG A 289 -2.47 -10.63 30.31
CA ARG A 289 -2.55 -11.87 29.54
C ARG A 289 -1.64 -12.93 30.15
N PRO A 290 -2.18 -14.09 30.60
CA PRO A 290 -1.38 -15.12 31.24
C PRO A 290 -0.50 -15.93 30.26
N GLU A 291 -0.67 -15.74 28.94
CA GLU A 291 0.19 -16.30 27.90
C GLU A 291 1.59 -15.66 27.88
N ILE A 292 1.76 -14.48 28.46
CA ILE A 292 2.99 -13.70 28.37
C ILE A 292 4.09 -14.33 29.24
N PHE A 293 5.19 -14.75 28.60
CA PHE A 293 6.42 -15.16 29.28
C PHE A 293 7.47 -14.04 29.26
N VAL A 294 7.70 -13.43 28.11
CA VAL A 294 8.48 -12.19 27.97
C VAL A 294 7.57 -11.09 27.44
N MET A 295 7.70 -9.88 27.97
CA MET A 295 7.10 -8.68 27.38
C MET A 295 8.11 -7.60 27.07
N GLY A 296 7.69 -6.59 26.31
CA GLY A 296 8.52 -5.41 26.05
C GLY A 296 9.68 -5.72 25.11
N VAL A 297 9.37 -6.41 24.02
CA VAL A 297 10.26 -6.67 22.87
C VAL A 297 9.67 -6.00 21.62
N ARG A 298 10.51 -5.61 20.67
CA ARG A 298 10.08 -4.85 19.47
C ARG A 298 9.77 -5.77 18.30
N ASN A 299 10.76 -6.51 17.82
CA ASN A 299 10.66 -7.50 16.76
C ASN A 299 11.64 -8.66 17.02
N PRO A 300 11.29 -9.59 17.93
CA PRO A 300 12.10 -10.77 18.22
C PRO A 300 12.01 -11.79 17.07
N PHE A 301 12.63 -11.49 15.93
CA PHE A 301 12.33 -12.17 14.65
C PHE A 301 12.69 -13.65 14.66
N ARG A 302 13.83 -14.01 15.28
CA ARG A 302 14.26 -15.40 15.50
C ARG A 302 14.54 -15.65 16.98
N MET A 303 14.08 -16.79 17.49
CA MET A 303 14.29 -17.26 18.86
C MET A 303 14.65 -18.75 18.90
N ASP A 304 15.22 -19.18 20.02
CA ASP A 304 15.52 -20.59 20.30
C ASP A 304 15.10 -20.91 21.74
N VAL A 305 14.53 -22.10 21.95
CA VAL A 305 14.15 -22.66 23.25
C VAL A 305 14.90 -23.96 23.44
N ASP A 306 16.08 -23.89 24.04
CA ASP A 306 16.89 -25.07 24.23
C ASP A 306 16.49 -25.91 25.47
N PRO A 307 16.00 -27.15 25.29
CA PRO A 307 15.58 -28.02 26.39
C PRO A 307 16.75 -28.49 27.28
N VAL A 308 17.99 -28.49 26.78
CA VAL A 308 19.15 -28.98 27.54
C VAL A 308 19.66 -27.91 28.50
N THR A 309 19.84 -26.69 28.03
CA THR A 309 20.26 -25.54 28.86
C THR A 309 19.09 -24.94 29.65
N ASN A 310 17.84 -25.23 29.29
CA ASN A 310 16.62 -24.71 29.90
C ASN A 310 16.50 -23.18 29.80
N SER A 311 16.77 -22.65 28.61
CA SER A 311 16.70 -21.22 28.30
C SER A 311 15.90 -20.91 27.06
N VAL A 312 15.48 -19.65 26.97
CA VAL A 312 14.99 -19.01 25.76
C VAL A 312 15.99 -17.94 25.37
N SER A 313 16.43 -17.90 24.12
CA SER A 313 17.27 -16.82 23.55
C SER A 313 16.68 -16.24 22.28
N TRP A 314 16.94 -14.97 21.98
CA TRP A 314 16.43 -14.32 20.78
C TRP A 314 17.28 -13.10 20.39
N GLY A 315 17.22 -12.73 19.11
CA GLY A 315 17.61 -11.42 18.59
C GLY A 315 16.39 -10.50 18.51
N ASP A 316 16.51 -9.24 18.92
CA ASP A 316 15.43 -8.24 18.87
C ASP A 316 15.89 -7.00 18.08
N TYR A 317 15.17 -6.67 17.00
CA TYR A 317 15.48 -5.48 16.20
C TYR A 317 15.05 -4.21 16.93
N GLY A 318 15.97 -3.26 17.13
CA GLY A 318 15.65 -1.95 17.70
C GLY A 318 15.30 -0.86 16.67
N PRO A 319 15.21 0.40 17.12
CA PRO A 319 14.78 1.51 16.28
C PRO A 319 15.95 2.15 15.51
N ASP A 320 15.64 3.00 14.53
CA ASP A 320 16.57 3.42 13.45
C ASP A 320 17.39 4.70 13.77
N ALA A 321 17.35 5.22 15.00
CA ALA A 321 18.04 6.48 15.33
C ALA A 321 19.57 6.28 15.38
N GLY A 322 20.33 6.80 14.40
CA GLY A 322 21.79 6.67 14.38
C GLY A 322 22.57 7.40 15.49
N ALA A 323 21.94 8.27 16.29
CA ALA A 323 22.58 8.99 17.39
C ALA A 323 21.62 9.26 18.57
N PRO A 324 22.13 9.36 19.82
CA PRO A 324 21.29 9.63 20.98
C PRO A 324 20.88 11.11 21.04
N ASP A 325 19.68 11.38 21.55
CA ASP A 325 19.20 12.73 21.82
C ASP A 325 19.02 12.92 23.34
N PRO A 326 19.80 13.82 23.99
CA PRO A 326 19.69 14.11 25.42
C PRO A 326 18.31 14.62 25.87
N GLN A 327 17.47 15.07 24.94
CA GLN A 327 16.10 15.49 25.19
C GLN A 327 15.07 14.41 24.86
N ARG A 328 15.46 13.22 24.42
CA ARG A 328 14.50 12.19 23.98
C ARG A 328 14.83 10.79 24.48
N GLY A 329 16.07 10.34 24.30
CA GLY A 329 16.49 9.01 24.70
C GLY A 329 17.68 8.46 23.90
N PRO A 330 17.99 7.16 24.06
CA PRO A 330 19.11 6.52 23.41
C PRO A 330 18.93 6.45 21.89
N MET A 331 20.05 6.23 21.20
CA MET A 331 20.08 5.81 19.81
C MET A 331 19.48 4.42 19.62
N GLY A 332 19.36 4.02 18.36
CA GLY A 332 19.06 2.67 17.92
C GLY A 332 20.13 1.68 18.36
N PHE A 333 19.68 0.55 18.88
CA PHE A 333 20.52 -0.62 19.16
C PHE A 333 19.76 -1.86 18.74
N VAL A 334 20.45 -2.90 18.34
CA VAL A 334 19.89 -4.24 18.28
C VAL A 334 20.33 -5.02 19.50
N GLU A 335 19.49 -5.96 19.95
CA GLU A 335 19.71 -6.69 21.19
C GLU A 335 19.75 -8.19 20.93
N TRP A 336 20.64 -8.90 21.64
CA TRP A 336 20.53 -10.33 21.84
C TRP A 336 20.33 -10.61 23.32
N GLN A 337 19.38 -11.47 23.65
CA GLN A 337 18.98 -11.71 25.02
C GLN A 337 18.72 -13.19 25.29
N THR A 338 18.92 -13.60 26.54
CA THR A 338 18.57 -14.92 27.04
C THR A 338 17.95 -14.88 28.44
N THR A 339 17.04 -15.82 28.72
CA THR A 339 16.51 -16.05 30.07
C THR A 339 16.15 -17.52 30.28
N ALA A 340 16.26 -18.01 31.51
CA ALA A 340 15.79 -19.35 31.85
C ALA A 340 14.29 -19.48 31.67
N ILE A 341 13.82 -20.67 31.27
CA ILE A 341 12.37 -21.00 31.15
C ILE A 341 11.58 -20.86 32.46
N THR A 342 12.28 -20.68 33.59
CA THR A 342 11.71 -20.46 34.93
C THR A 342 11.71 -18.99 35.35
N LYS A 343 12.21 -18.09 34.51
CA LYS A 343 12.40 -16.66 34.81
C LYS A 343 11.77 -15.81 33.70
N PRO A 344 10.47 -15.51 33.77
CA PRO A 344 9.85 -14.55 32.87
C PRO A 344 10.37 -13.12 33.13
N ILE A 345 10.49 -12.30 32.10
CA ILE A 345 11.06 -10.94 32.20
C ILE A 345 10.28 -9.89 31.37
N ASN A 346 10.56 -8.62 31.63
CA ASN A 346 10.19 -7.51 30.74
C ASN A 346 11.47 -6.93 30.12
N GLY A 347 11.60 -6.95 28.79
CA GLY A 347 12.73 -6.40 28.03
C GLY A 347 12.77 -4.87 28.01
N GLY A 348 11.65 -4.19 28.31
CA GLY A 348 11.61 -2.74 28.52
C GLY A 348 11.11 -1.91 27.34
N TRP A 349 11.13 -2.43 26.10
CA TRP A 349 10.56 -1.72 24.95
C TRP A 349 9.07 -1.41 25.14
N PRO A 350 8.56 -0.22 24.77
CA PRO A 350 9.24 0.92 24.12
C PRO A 350 9.63 2.06 25.08
N TYR A 351 9.79 1.75 26.37
CA TYR A 351 10.11 2.76 27.40
C TYR A 351 11.61 2.90 27.62
N CYS A 352 12.35 1.85 27.35
CA CYS A 352 13.77 1.70 27.53
C CYS A 352 14.34 0.93 26.35
N HIS A 353 15.61 1.13 26.06
CA HIS A 353 16.29 0.45 24.96
C HIS A 353 17.80 0.35 25.18
N GLY A 354 18.43 -0.65 24.56
CA GLY A 354 19.86 -0.93 24.66
C GLY A 354 20.25 -1.25 26.10
N PRO A 355 21.18 -0.50 26.74
CA PRO A 355 21.59 -0.75 28.13
C PRO A 355 20.52 -0.34 29.18
N ASN A 356 19.23 -0.60 28.91
CA ASN A 356 18.08 -0.11 29.68
C ASN A 356 18.05 1.41 29.82
N ALA A 357 18.51 2.13 28.79
CA ALA A 357 18.45 3.59 28.78
C ALA A 357 17.02 4.06 28.59
N ASN A 358 16.54 4.97 29.45
CA ASN A 358 15.16 5.47 29.40
C ASN A 358 14.94 6.32 28.14
N TYR A 359 13.75 6.21 27.54
CA TYR A 359 13.14 7.26 26.74
C TYR A 359 12.33 8.22 27.61
N ASN A 360 11.94 9.36 27.05
CA ASN A 360 10.93 10.23 27.64
C ASN A 360 9.56 10.13 26.92
N GLU A 361 8.56 10.73 27.54
CA GLU A 361 7.23 10.95 26.97
C GLU A 361 7.29 12.09 25.94
N TRP A 362 7.90 11.81 24.78
CA TRP A 362 7.95 12.76 23.68
C TRP A 362 6.54 13.18 23.23
N ASP A 363 6.27 14.48 23.17
CA ASP A 363 5.01 14.99 22.64
C ASP A 363 5.09 15.09 21.11
N PHE A 364 4.48 14.13 20.43
CA PHE A 364 4.44 14.05 18.97
C PHE A 364 3.62 15.17 18.30
N ALA A 365 2.74 15.85 19.03
CA ALA A 365 1.97 16.97 18.48
C ALA A 365 2.77 18.28 18.50
N THR A 366 3.65 18.46 19.47
CA THR A 366 4.44 19.69 19.63
C THR A 366 5.93 19.52 19.33
N ALA A 367 6.40 18.28 19.15
CA ALA A 367 7.80 17.91 19.03
C ALA A 367 8.64 18.44 20.21
N THR A 368 8.16 18.22 21.44
CA THR A 368 8.83 18.68 22.66
C THR A 368 9.02 17.55 23.68
N PRO A 369 10.07 17.65 24.52
CA PRO A 369 10.38 16.63 25.53
C PRO A 369 9.38 16.64 26.69
N GLY A 370 8.95 15.45 27.12
CA GLY A 370 8.12 15.23 28.30
C GLY A 370 8.89 14.64 29.49
N ALA A 371 8.16 13.98 30.38
CA ALA A 371 8.75 13.30 31.54
C ALA A 371 9.50 12.03 31.12
N TRP A 372 10.61 11.73 31.78
CA TRP A 372 11.35 10.47 31.55
C TRP A 372 10.59 9.29 32.14
N PHE A 373 10.61 8.16 31.43
CA PHE A 373 10.16 6.90 32.01
C PHE A 373 11.12 6.42 33.10
N ASP A 374 10.63 5.62 34.05
CA ASP A 374 11.42 4.98 35.09
C ASP A 374 11.39 3.46 34.88
N CYS A 375 12.30 2.97 34.06
CA CYS A 375 12.36 1.57 33.69
C CYS A 375 12.77 0.64 34.84
N GLY A 376 13.62 1.13 35.74
CA GLY A 376 14.07 0.36 36.92
C GLY A 376 12.97 0.15 37.95
N ALA A 377 12.01 1.09 38.06
CA ALA A 377 10.82 0.91 38.89
C ALA A 377 9.62 0.29 38.14
N GLY A 378 9.73 0.10 36.83
CA GLY A 378 8.61 -0.23 35.95
C GLY A 378 7.95 1.03 35.39
N ALA A 379 7.97 1.18 34.06
CA ALA A 379 7.47 2.36 33.39
C ALA A 379 5.93 2.48 33.48
N LYS A 380 5.42 3.71 33.41
CA LYS A 380 3.99 3.96 33.38
C LYS A 380 3.47 3.92 31.95
N ASN A 381 2.52 3.03 31.68
CA ASN A 381 1.84 2.99 30.40
C ASN A 381 0.69 4.01 30.39
N ASN A 382 1.01 5.22 29.92
CA ASN A 382 0.11 6.36 29.76
C ASN A 382 -0.50 6.45 28.34
N SER A 383 -0.39 5.40 27.52
CA SER A 383 -1.06 5.33 26.22
C SER A 383 -2.57 5.49 26.39
N THR A 384 -3.22 6.20 25.46
CA THR A 384 -4.69 6.27 25.38
C THR A 384 -5.31 4.93 24.98
N TRP A 385 -4.50 4.01 24.47
CA TRP A 385 -4.88 2.66 24.02
C TRP A 385 -4.54 1.58 25.05
N ASN A 386 -4.02 1.95 26.24
CA ASN A 386 -3.64 0.98 27.26
C ASN A 386 -4.89 0.27 27.83
N THR A 387 -4.92 -1.05 27.67
CA THR A 387 -5.94 -1.95 28.25
C THR A 387 -5.40 -2.74 29.46
N GLY A 388 -4.11 -2.63 29.73
CA GLY A 388 -3.37 -3.36 30.75
C GLY A 388 -3.16 -2.59 32.06
N LEU A 389 -2.10 -2.96 32.77
CA LEU A 389 -1.66 -2.29 33.99
C LEU A 389 -1.19 -0.87 33.68
N ALA A 390 -1.41 0.05 34.64
CA ALA A 390 -0.93 1.43 34.52
C ALA A 390 0.60 1.53 34.71
N GLN A 391 1.21 0.55 35.37
CA GLN A 391 2.65 0.44 35.57
C GLN A 391 3.06 -0.99 35.21
N VAL A 392 4.01 -1.12 34.30
CA VAL A 392 4.52 -2.43 33.85
C VAL A 392 5.57 -2.97 34.84
N PRO A 393 5.89 -4.27 34.80
CA PRO A 393 7.03 -4.81 35.57
C PRO A 393 8.34 -4.07 35.24
N PRO A 394 9.32 -4.01 36.16
CA PRO A 394 10.64 -3.45 35.88
C PRO A 394 11.32 -4.07 34.65
N ALA A 395 12.03 -3.25 33.88
CA ALA A 395 12.78 -3.70 32.71
C ALA A 395 14.04 -4.49 33.11
N THR A 396 14.44 -5.44 32.26
CA THR A 396 15.63 -6.28 32.39
C THR A 396 16.57 -5.95 31.25
N ALA A 397 17.83 -5.63 31.56
CA ALA A 397 18.80 -5.23 30.55
C ALA A 397 19.14 -6.43 29.63
N PRO A 398 19.42 -6.19 28.34
CA PRO A 398 19.82 -7.22 27.39
C PRO A 398 21.15 -7.86 27.79
N ALA A 399 21.37 -9.10 27.35
CA ALA A 399 22.66 -9.77 27.52
C ALA A 399 23.73 -9.10 26.64
N LEU A 400 23.37 -8.78 25.39
CA LEU A 400 24.18 -8.03 24.44
C LEU A 400 23.35 -6.94 23.76
N TYR A 401 23.99 -5.82 23.45
CA TYR A 401 23.43 -4.77 22.60
C TYR A 401 24.54 -4.19 21.72
N TYR A 402 24.22 -3.84 20.48
CA TYR A 402 25.16 -3.21 19.56
C TYR A 402 24.47 -2.26 18.58
N GLY A 403 25.23 -1.29 18.06
CA GLY A 403 24.81 -0.41 16.97
C GLY A 403 25.78 -0.51 15.79
N ASP A 404 25.76 0.46 14.87
CA ASP A 404 26.54 0.37 13.61
C ASP A 404 28.06 0.51 13.73
N ASN A 405 28.59 0.91 14.89
CA ASN A 405 30.00 1.20 15.06
C ASN A 405 30.53 0.65 16.38
N ASN A 406 31.82 0.26 16.39
CA ASN A 406 32.52 -0.29 17.56
C ASN A 406 32.41 0.54 18.85
N THR A 407 32.14 1.84 18.76
CA THR A 407 32.04 2.75 19.91
C THR A 407 30.64 2.79 20.53
N HIS A 408 29.61 2.23 19.87
CA HIS A 408 28.23 2.22 20.37
C HIS A 408 28.02 1.14 21.44
N GLN A 409 28.87 0.12 21.48
CA GLN A 409 28.78 -1.03 22.37
C GLN A 409 30.06 -1.27 23.16
N PRO A 410 29.97 -2.02 24.28
CA PRO A 410 31.17 -2.40 25.03
C PRO A 410 31.98 -3.54 24.38
N TRP A 411 31.40 -4.29 23.42
CA TRP A 411 32.04 -5.39 22.69
C TRP A 411 32.14 -5.08 21.19
N PRO A 412 33.31 -4.71 20.65
CA PRO A 412 33.45 -4.31 19.26
C PRO A 412 33.33 -5.49 18.27
N GLU A 413 33.42 -6.74 18.74
CA GLU A 413 33.51 -7.94 17.89
C GLU A 413 32.37 -8.06 16.87
N LEU A 414 31.13 -7.78 17.27
CA LEU A 414 29.95 -7.90 16.39
C LEU A 414 29.93 -6.90 15.23
N THR A 415 30.69 -5.81 15.31
CA THR A 415 30.84 -4.84 14.21
C THR A 415 32.23 -4.90 13.56
N ASP A 416 33.17 -5.65 14.14
CA ASP A 416 34.49 -5.91 13.54
C ASP A 416 34.46 -7.08 12.53
N PHE A 417 33.45 -7.96 12.60
CA PHE A 417 33.34 -9.12 11.73
C PHE A 417 33.05 -8.76 10.27
N SER A 418 32.33 -7.66 10.04
CA SER A 418 32.10 -7.08 8.72
C SER A 418 32.18 -5.56 8.81
N PRO A 419 32.88 -4.88 7.88
CA PRO A 419 32.89 -3.42 7.83
C PRO A 419 31.60 -2.81 7.24
N SER A 420 30.61 -3.64 6.84
CA SER A 420 29.31 -3.17 6.35
C SER A 420 28.46 -2.58 7.50
N GLY A 421 27.71 -1.51 7.20
CA GLY A 421 26.74 -0.93 8.13
C GLY A 421 25.40 -1.68 8.13
N GLY A 422 24.50 -1.31 9.04
CA GLY A 422 23.18 -1.94 9.19
C GLY A 422 23.14 -2.97 10.33
N GLN A 423 21.94 -3.29 10.82
CA GLN A 423 21.73 -4.15 11.98
C GLN A 423 20.52 -5.08 11.79
N GLY A 424 20.74 -6.39 11.90
CA GLY A 424 19.71 -7.40 11.69
C GLY A 424 19.91 -8.67 12.52
N PRO A 425 19.74 -8.62 13.85
CA PRO A 425 20.04 -9.74 14.73
C PRO A 425 19.04 -10.89 14.55
N MET A 426 19.55 -12.09 14.31
CA MET A 426 18.79 -13.33 14.36
C MET A 426 19.20 -14.14 15.58
N GLY A 427 18.23 -14.53 16.41
CA GLY A 427 18.41 -15.65 17.33
C GLY A 427 18.74 -16.92 16.55
N GLY A 428 19.47 -17.84 17.18
CA GLY A 428 19.84 -19.11 16.57
C GLY A 428 20.04 -20.19 17.63
N PRO A 429 20.26 -21.43 17.18
CA PRO A 429 20.17 -22.61 18.03
C PRO A 429 21.39 -22.76 18.95
N VAL A 430 21.20 -23.44 20.06
CA VAL A 430 22.30 -23.96 20.88
C VAL A 430 22.75 -25.32 20.35
N TYR A 431 24.04 -25.45 20.00
CA TYR A 431 24.56 -26.74 19.52
C TYR A 431 24.77 -27.71 20.69
N HIS A 432 24.31 -28.96 20.54
CA HIS A 432 24.60 -30.06 21.48
C HIS A 432 25.33 -31.19 20.78
N TYR A 433 26.54 -31.47 21.25
CA TYR A 433 27.34 -32.55 20.70
C TYR A 433 26.82 -33.91 21.17
N ASP A 434 26.37 -34.75 20.23
CA ASP A 434 26.04 -36.14 20.49
C ASP A 434 27.16 -37.07 19.97
N ALA A 435 27.89 -37.68 20.91
CA ALA A 435 28.91 -38.69 20.62
C ALA A 435 28.33 -39.98 20.00
N ALA A 436 27.04 -40.27 20.25
CA ALA A 436 26.35 -41.44 19.71
C ALA A 436 25.83 -41.23 18.28
N ASN A 437 25.71 -39.97 17.83
CA ASN A 437 25.31 -39.66 16.47
C ASN A 437 26.37 -40.20 15.50
N PRO A 438 26.03 -41.17 14.61
CA PRO A 438 26.98 -41.80 13.71
C PRO A 438 27.43 -40.88 12.56
N SER A 439 26.79 -39.72 12.39
CA SER A 439 27.13 -38.76 11.35
C SER A 439 28.60 -38.36 11.41
N THR A 440 29.25 -38.37 10.26
CA THR A 440 30.63 -37.89 10.09
C THR A 440 30.71 -36.41 9.80
N THR A 441 29.57 -35.75 9.56
CA THR A 441 29.48 -34.31 9.25
C THR A 441 29.14 -33.47 10.47
N LYS A 442 28.76 -34.11 11.60
CA LYS A 442 28.42 -33.40 12.83
C LYS A 442 29.57 -32.53 13.32
N PHE A 443 29.22 -31.38 13.87
CA PHE A 443 30.21 -30.47 14.43
C PHE A 443 30.99 -31.11 15.61
N PRO A 444 32.24 -30.68 15.84
CA PRO A 444 33.06 -31.20 16.92
C PRO A 444 32.53 -30.76 18.30
N ALA A 445 32.88 -31.54 19.34
CA ALA A 445 32.49 -31.29 20.74
C ALA A 445 32.93 -29.91 21.28
N TYR A 446 33.85 -29.23 20.59
CA TYR A 446 34.24 -27.85 20.90
C TYR A 446 33.03 -26.90 20.95
N TRP A 447 32.04 -27.11 20.07
CA TRP A 447 30.86 -26.23 19.97
C TRP A 447 29.74 -26.58 20.97
N ASP A 448 29.90 -27.64 21.77
CA ASP A 448 28.87 -28.09 22.71
C ASP A 448 28.44 -26.95 23.64
N LYS A 449 27.12 -26.70 23.70
CA LYS A 449 26.42 -25.67 24.49
C LYS A 449 26.77 -24.22 24.14
N LYS A 450 27.24 -23.95 22.93
CA LYS A 450 27.40 -22.57 22.45
C LYS A 450 26.19 -22.14 21.64
N ALA A 451 25.78 -20.88 21.78
CA ALA A 451 24.67 -20.30 21.01
C ALA A 451 25.18 -19.83 19.65
N PHE A 452 24.49 -20.22 18.57
CA PHE A 452 24.73 -19.69 17.24
C PHE A 452 23.86 -18.45 17.01
N PHE A 453 24.39 -17.51 16.26
CA PHE A 453 23.79 -16.22 15.96
C PHE A 453 24.00 -15.93 14.48
N ALA A 454 22.99 -15.38 13.83
CA ALA A 454 23.07 -14.91 12.46
C ALA A 454 22.85 -13.39 12.44
N GLU A 455 23.67 -12.68 11.66
CA GLU A 455 23.51 -11.26 11.42
C GLU A 455 23.10 -11.03 9.98
N PHE A 456 21.84 -10.66 9.81
CA PHE A 456 21.20 -10.54 8.51
C PHE A 456 21.74 -9.37 7.68
N SER A 457 21.96 -8.20 8.27
CA SER A 457 22.34 -7.01 7.51
C SER A 457 23.84 -6.98 7.16
N GLN A 458 24.67 -7.72 7.89
CA GLN A 458 26.13 -7.73 7.72
C GLN A 458 26.70 -9.10 7.28
N ASP A 459 25.85 -10.04 6.87
CA ASP A 459 26.21 -11.28 6.16
C ASP A 459 27.15 -12.24 6.91
N TYR A 460 26.98 -12.40 8.22
CA TYR A 460 27.85 -13.30 9.00
C TYR A 460 27.10 -14.19 9.99
N LEU A 461 27.80 -15.25 10.42
CA LEU A 461 27.42 -16.08 11.56
C LEU A 461 28.40 -15.87 12.71
N ALA A 462 27.89 -15.81 13.93
CA ALA A 462 28.71 -15.73 15.13
C ALA A 462 28.30 -16.81 16.15
N VAL A 463 29.18 -17.06 17.11
CA VAL A 463 28.96 -18.02 18.18
C VAL A 463 29.29 -17.38 19.52
N PHE A 464 28.40 -17.59 20.50
CA PHE A 464 28.52 -17.05 21.84
C PHE A 464 28.75 -18.17 22.86
N ASP A 465 29.76 -17.96 23.72
CA ASP A 465 29.92 -18.72 24.95
C ASP A 465 29.05 -18.14 26.03
N VAL A 466 28.02 -18.88 26.44
CA VAL A 466 27.01 -18.41 27.40
C VAL A 466 27.06 -19.23 28.68
N GLN A 467 27.05 -18.55 29.82
CA GLN A 467 26.91 -19.19 31.12
C GLN A 467 25.43 -19.53 31.39
N TRP A 468 24.93 -20.61 30.81
CA TRP A 468 23.52 -20.97 30.88
C TRP A 468 22.95 -21.18 32.29
N PRO A 469 21.63 -20.94 32.50
CA PRO A 469 20.64 -20.40 31.56
C PRO A 469 20.45 -18.86 31.60
N ASN A 470 21.21 -18.11 32.42
CA ASN A 470 21.00 -16.66 32.61
C ASN A 470 22.31 -15.86 32.81
N GLY A 471 23.46 -16.50 32.65
CA GLY A 471 24.75 -15.87 32.88
C GLY A 471 25.21 -15.04 31.68
N PRO A 472 26.32 -14.30 31.84
CA PRO A 472 26.82 -13.43 30.78
C PRO A 472 27.29 -14.23 29.55
N VAL A 473 27.41 -13.51 28.44
CA VAL A 473 28.20 -13.96 27.30
C VAL A 473 29.67 -13.72 27.65
N ASP A 474 30.45 -14.79 27.74
CA ASP A 474 31.87 -14.75 28.12
C ASP A 474 32.79 -14.50 26.92
N HIS A 475 32.37 -14.92 25.72
CA HIS A 475 33.17 -14.83 24.50
C HIS A 475 32.27 -14.80 23.26
N ILE A 476 32.66 -13.97 22.28
CA ILE A 476 32.00 -13.79 21.00
C ILE A 476 33.04 -14.09 19.91
N GLN A 477 32.71 -14.98 19.00
CA GLN A 477 33.60 -15.34 17.90
C GLN A 477 32.87 -15.49 16.57
N ASN A 478 33.52 -15.06 15.50
CA ASN A 478 33.04 -15.27 14.14
C ASN A 478 33.04 -16.78 13.81
N PHE A 479 32.04 -17.25 13.07
CA PHE A 479 31.91 -18.63 12.64
C PHE A 479 31.86 -18.70 11.12
N LEU A 480 32.83 -19.42 10.55
CA LEU A 480 32.97 -19.61 9.10
C LEU A 480 32.87 -18.29 8.30
N PRO A 481 33.82 -17.34 8.51
CA PRO A 481 33.75 -16.02 7.89
C PRO A 481 33.72 -16.09 6.35
N ASN A 482 33.04 -15.13 5.70
CA ASN A 482 32.95 -15.07 4.23
C ASN A 482 34.30 -15.09 3.52
N ALA A 483 35.32 -14.40 4.04
CA ALA A 483 36.68 -14.46 3.49
C ALA A 483 37.27 -15.89 3.46
N ALA A 484 36.92 -16.73 4.43
CA ALA A 484 37.32 -18.13 4.47
C ALA A 484 36.52 -18.97 3.47
N LEU A 485 35.21 -18.74 3.35
CA LEU A 485 34.35 -19.36 2.34
C LEU A 485 34.86 -19.07 0.92
N GLU A 486 35.13 -17.81 0.62
CA GLU A 486 35.71 -17.37 -0.66
C GLU A 486 37.06 -18.03 -0.95
N THR A 487 37.96 -18.03 0.04
CA THR A 487 39.29 -18.69 -0.08
C THR A 487 39.15 -20.17 -0.38
N ASN A 488 38.14 -20.82 0.19
CA ASN A 488 37.82 -22.24 -0.03
C ASN A 488 36.93 -22.48 -1.25
N GLY A 489 36.59 -21.44 -2.01
CA GLY A 489 35.74 -21.52 -3.20
C GLY A 489 34.30 -21.93 -2.89
N GLN A 490 33.81 -21.71 -1.66
CA GLN A 490 32.48 -22.08 -1.18
C GLN A 490 31.47 -20.91 -1.32
N PRO A 491 30.16 -21.18 -1.35
CA PRO A 491 29.15 -20.13 -1.27
C PRO A 491 29.35 -19.30 0.00
N ILE A 492 29.23 -17.96 -0.12
CA ILE A 492 29.25 -17.06 1.03
C ILE A 492 27.94 -17.16 1.82
N THR A 493 27.93 -16.63 3.04
CA THR A 493 26.73 -16.29 3.80
C THR A 493 26.26 -14.92 3.36
N ASP A 494 24.96 -14.79 3.12
CA ASP A 494 24.35 -13.64 2.45
C ASP A 494 22.92 -13.47 2.98
N SER A 495 22.73 -12.49 3.86
CA SER A 495 21.47 -12.23 4.56
C SER A 495 20.86 -13.49 5.19
N PRO A 496 21.56 -14.18 6.12
CA PRO A 496 21.04 -15.38 6.76
C PRO A 496 19.78 -15.06 7.56
N ILE A 497 18.63 -15.60 7.13
CA ILE A 497 17.32 -15.30 7.72
C ILE A 497 16.88 -16.35 8.75
N ASP A 498 17.42 -17.56 8.65
CA ASP A 498 17.15 -18.64 9.60
C ASP A 498 18.25 -19.72 9.59
N ILE A 499 18.49 -20.35 10.74
CA ILE A 499 19.50 -21.38 10.95
C ILE A 499 19.02 -22.48 11.91
N GLU A 500 19.26 -23.75 11.59
CA GLU A 500 18.83 -24.88 12.42
C GLU A 500 19.85 -26.04 12.38
N PHE A 501 20.07 -26.76 13.48
CA PHE A 501 20.85 -27.99 13.45
C PHE A 501 19.98 -29.19 13.06
N GLY A 502 20.41 -29.93 12.05
CA GLY A 502 19.74 -31.16 11.63
C GLY A 502 20.06 -32.37 12.53
N PRO A 503 19.34 -33.50 12.37
CA PRO A 503 19.59 -34.73 13.12
C PRO A 503 20.96 -35.37 12.81
N ASP A 504 21.62 -34.95 11.73
CA ASP A 504 23.00 -35.32 11.38
C ASP A 504 24.07 -34.45 12.07
N GLY A 505 23.66 -33.47 12.89
CA GLY A 505 24.55 -32.57 13.62
C GLY A 505 25.24 -31.52 12.74
N SER A 506 24.77 -31.35 11.51
CA SER A 506 25.16 -30.28 10.57
C SER A 506 24.27 -29.05 10.75
N LEU A 507 24.78 -27.87 10.45
CA LEU A 507 24.02 -26.60 10.53
C LEU A 507 23.38 -26.29 9.18
N TYR A 508 22.07 -26.15 9.13
CA TYR A 508 21.32 -25.70 7.96
C TYR A 508 21.18 -24.19 8.02
N VAL A 509 21.38 -23.53 6.89
CA VAL A 509 21.37 -22.06 6.77
C VAL A 509 20.48 -21.66 5.60
N LEU A 510 19.47 -20.84 5.87
CA LEU A 510 18.61 -20.23 4.87
C LEU A 510 19.05 -18.78 4.68
N ASP A 511 19.56 -18.49 3.48
CA ASP A 511 19.99 -17.15 3.07
C ASP A 511 18.86 -16.50 2.25
N TYR A 512 18.56 -15.23 2.55
CA TYR A 512 17.57 -14.42 1.84
C TYR A 512 18.13 -13.78 0.56
N GLY A 513 19.44 -13.50 0.52
CA GLY A 513 20.14 -12.89 -0.62
C GLY A 513 19.76 -11.42 -0.90
N ASP A 514 20.40 -10.83 -1.92
CA ASP A 514 20.20 -9.44 -2.32
C ASP A 514 18.88 -9.21 -3.09
N GLY A 515 18.12 -8.23 -2.64
CA GLY A 515 16.84 -7.84 -3.21
C GLY A 515 15.67 -8.14 -2.28
N PHE A 516 14.46 -7.73 -2.67
CA PHE A 516 13.37 -7.61 -1.70
C PHE A 516 12.04 -8.12 -2.25
N PHE A 517 11.25 -8.78 -1.40
CA PHE A 517 9.84 -9.13 -1.66
C PHE A 517 9.60 -10.06 -2.84
N ARG A 518 10.61 -10.85 -3.20
CA ARG A 518 10.61 -11.76 -4.34
C ARG A 518 11.53 -12.95 -4.07
N ALA A 519 11.51 -13.90 -4.99
CA ALA A 519 12.57 -14.87 -5.07
C ALA A 519 13.86 -14.21 -5.56
N ASN A 520 14.84 -14.09 -4.67
CA ASN A 520 16.14 -13.52 -5.00
C ASN A 520 17.03 -14.60 -5.65
N PRO A 521 17.80 -14.28 -6.71
CA PRO A 521 18.61 -15.28 -7.43
C PRO A 521 19.79 -15.86 -6.63
N ASP A 522 20.25 -15.10 -5.64
CA ASP A 522 21.34 -15.41 -4.71
C ASP A 522 20.85 -16.06 -3.40
N ALA A 523 19.58 -15.90 -3.04
CA ALA A 523 18.94 -16.68 -1.98
C ALA A 523 19.22 -18.18 -2.11
N GLY A 524 19.28 -18.88 -1.00
CA GLY A 524 19.55 -20.31 -1.03
C GLY A 524 19.39 -21.00 0.30
N LEU A 525 19.14 -22.29 0.25
CA LEU A 525 19.24 -23.17 1.41
C LEU A 525 20.55 -23.93 1.32
N TYR A 526 21.30 -23.94 2.41
CA TYR A 526 22.62 -24.55 2.53
C TYR A 526 22.70 -25.48 3.74
N ARG A 527 23.66 -26.39 3.71
CA ARG A 527 24.08 -27.18 4.86
C ARG A 527 25.57 -27.01 5.09
N ILE A 528 25.96 -26.67 6.30
CA ILE A 528 27.35 -26.58 6.75
C ILE A 528 27.70 -27.89 7.47
N ASP A 529 28.65 -28.62 6.89
CA ASP A 529 29.18 -29.86 7.43
C ASP A 529 30.58 -29.64 8.03
N TYR A 530 30.88 -30.30 9.15
CA TYR A 530 32.27 -30.50 9.58
C TYR A 530 32.85 -31.69 8.81
N SER A 531 33.76 -31.39 7.90
CA SER A 531 34.25 -32.30 6.87
C SER A 531 35.76 -32.12 6.69
N PRO A 532 36.59 -32.57 7.65
CA PRO A 532 38.03 -32.48 7.55
C PRO A 532 38.56 -33.31 6.36
N GLY A 533 39.46 -32.72 5.57
CA GLY A 533 39.98 -33.34 4.35
C GLY A 533 39.13 -33.02 3.12
N ASN A 534 38.70 -34.06 2.40
CA ASN A 534 38.10 -33.95 1.08
C ASN A 534 36.65 -33.41 1.11
N LYS A 535 36.42 -32.31 0.39
CA LYS A 535 35.14 -31.59 0.28
C LYS A 535 34.25 -32.19 -0.80
N ALA A 536 32.96 -31.92 -0.72
CA ALA A 536 32.01 -32.27 -1.75
C ALA A 536 32.13 -31.31 -2.94
N PRO A 537 32.09 -31.82 -4.18
CA PRO A 537 32.09 -30.97 -5.35
C PRO A 537 30.79 -30.15 -5.44
N GLN A 538 30.90 -28.93 -5.96
CA GLN A 538 29.79 -28.02 -6.17
C GLN A 538 29.23 -28.21 -7.57
N ALA A 539 28.07 -28.85 -7.66
CA ALA A 539 27.36 -29.06 -8.92
C ALA A 539 26.76 -27.75 -9.43
N LYS A 540 27.06 -27.39 -10.68
CA LYS A 540 26.41 -26.27 -11.38
C LYS A 540 25.81 -26.77 -12.69
N ILE A 541 24.60 -26.33 -12.98
CA ILE A 541 23.84 -26.72 -14.17
C ILE A 541 23.40 -25.47 -14.91
N SER A 542 23.64 -25.46 -16.23
CA SER A 542 22.94 -24.59 -17.16
C SER A 542 22.18 -25.44 -18.17
N ALA A 543 20.99 -24.99 -18.56
CA ALA A 543 20.13 -25.68 -19.50
C ALA A 543 19.55 -24.65 -20.48
N THR A 544 19.61 -24.92 -21.78
CA THR A 544 19.10 -24.00 -22.80
C THR A 544 18.41 -24.74 -23.94
N PRO A 545 17.16 -24.37 -24.30
CA PRO A 545 16.22 -23.57 -23.50
C PRO A 545 15.66 -24.36 -22.31
N ILE A 546 15.19 -23.68 -21.26
CA ILE A 546 14.51 -24.31 -20.10
C ILE A 546 12.99 -24.46 -20.31
N SER A 547 12.43 -23.87 -21.35
CA SER A 547 11.01 -23.97 -21.65
C SER A 547 10.68 -23.85 -23.13
N SER A 548 9.50 -24.33 -23.51
CA SER A 548 8.89 -24.15 -24.83
C SER A 548 7.37 -24.18 -24.77
N SER A 549 6.71 -23.64 -25.78
CA SER A 549 5.24 -23.71 -25.94
C SER A 549 4.73 -25.03 -26.49
N SER A 550 5.63 -25.89 -26.96
CA SER A 550 5.28 -27.14 -27.63
C SER A 550 6.35 -28.20 -27.47
N ALA A 551 5.93 -29.46 -27.58
CA ALA A 551 6.81 -30.61 -27.69
C ALA A 551 7.06 -30.97 -29.16
N PRO A 552 8.22 -31.54 -29.53
CA PRO A 552 9.34 -31.87 -28.64
C PRO A 552 10.23 -30.66 -28.30
N LEU A 553 10.82 -30.66 -27.10
CA LEU A 553 11.84 -29.70 -26.68
C LEU A 553 13.19 -30.39 -26.56
N LYS A 554 14.15 -29.99 -27.42
CA LYS A 554 15.57 -30.37 -27.24
C LYS A 554 16.22 -29.36 -26.31
N VAL A 555 16.81 -29.85 -25.22
CA VAL A 555 17.56 -29.04 -24.24
C VAL A 555 19.02 -29.46 -24.29
N ASP A 556 19.90 -28.48 -24.41
CA ASP A 556 21.35 -28.65 -24.25
C ASP A 556 21.73 -28.27 -22.80
N PHE A 557 22.45 -29.17 -22.14
CA PHE A 557 22.87 -29.07 -20.75
C PHE A 557 24.40 -28.91 -20.66
N ASP A 558 24.85 -28.00 -19.81
CA ASP A 558 26.26 -27.76 -19.54
C ASP A 558 26.51 -27.62 -18.04
N ALA A 559 27.39 -28.47 -17.52
CA ALA A 559 27.83 -28.55 -16.14
C ALA A 559 29.31 -28.17 -15.96
N SER A 560 29.95 -27.60 -16.98
CA SER A 560 31.38 -27.30 -16.98
C SER A 560 31.81 -26.30 -15.90
N ASP A 561 30.87 -25.52 -15.36
CA ASP A 561 31.10 -24.62 -14.22
C ASP A 561 31.08 -25.33 -12.85
N SER A 562 30.81 -26.64 -12.82
CA SER A 562 30.93 -27.44 -11.60
C SER A 562 32.39 -27.50 -11.16
N VAL A 563 32.62 -27.33 -9.87
CA VAL A 563 33.98 -27.24 -9.31
C VAL A 563 34.15 -28.17 -8.14
N ASP A 564 35.31 -28.80 -8.07
CA ASP A 564 35.82 -29.44 -6.87
C ASP A 564 36.63 -28.41 -6.07
N PRO A 565 36.38 -28.20 -4.77
CA PRO A 565 37.14 -27.23 -3.97
C PRO A 565 38.66 -27.49 -3.99
N GLU A 566 39.08 -28.74 -4.14
CA GLU A 566 40.48 -29.15 -4.25
C GLU A 566 41.01 -29.21 -5.70
N GLY A 567 40.19 -28.79 -6.67
CA GLY A 567 40.53 -28.76 -8.09
C GLY A 567 40.67 -30.14 -8.73
N LYS A 568 40.06 -31.19 -8.15
CA LYS A 568 40.06 -32.54 -8.74
C LYS A 568 39.15 -32.65 -9.95
N ALA A 569 39.45 -33.67 -10.77
CA ALA A 569 38.65 -33.97 -11.96
C ALA A 569 37.32 -34.62 -11.57
N LEU A 570 36.21 -34.06 -12.06
CA LEU A 570 34.87 -34.53 -11.77
C LEU A 570 34.36 -35.55 -12.80
N THR A 571 33.52 -36.45 -12.32
CA THR A 571 32.63 -37.28 -13.14
C THR A 571 31.21 -36.72 -13.06
N TYR A 572 30.45 -36.84 -14.15
CA TYR A 572 29.15 -36.20 -14.33
C TYR A 572 28.12 -37.24 -14.74
N GLU A 573 26.97 -37.24 -14.07
CA GLU A 573 25.84 -38.11 -14.34
C GLU A 573 24.56 -37.27 -14.38
N TRP A 574 23.73 -37.47 -15.41
CA TRP A 574 22.50 -36.72 -15.67
C TRP A 574 21.27 -37.60 -15.55
N ASP A 575 20.23 -37.12 -14.89
CA ASP A 575 18.90 -37.72 -14.80
C ASP A 575 17.91 -36.68 -15.34
N PHE A 576 17.34 -36.90 -16.52
CA PHE A 576 16.61 -35.84 -17.22
C PHE A 576 15.13 -35.76 -16.83
N ASP A 577 14.55 -36.82 -16.29
CA ASP A 577 13.14 -36.87 -15.92
C ASP A 577 12.91 -36.86 -14.40
N GLY A 578 13.98 -36.93 -13.61
CA GLY A 578 13.95 -36.90 -12.15
C GLY A 578 13.47 -38.21 -11.54
N ASN A 579 13.49 -39.32 -12.30
CA ASN A 579 12.99 -40.62 -11.84
C ASN A 579 13.96 -41.35 -10.90
N GLY A 580 15.18 -40.82 -10.72
CA GLY A 580 16.24 -41.44 -9.91
C GLY A 580 17.29 -42.21 -10.71
N THR A 581 17.07 -42.42 -12.00
CA THR A 581 17.97 -43.11 -12.93
C THR A 581 18.80 -42.10 -13.69
N PHE A 582 20.11 -42.31 -13.77
CA PHE A 582 21.00 -41.45 -14.54
C PHE A 582 21.12 -41.96 -15.98
N ASP A 583 20.60 -41.17 -16.92
CA ASP A 583 20.43 -41.48 -18.34
C ASP A 583 21.68 -41.18 -19.18
N ALA A 584 22.52 -40.23 -18.74
CA ALA A 584 23.69 -39.78 -19.51
C ALA A 584 24.87 -39.39 -18.61
N THR A 585 26.05 -39.22 -19.23
CA THR A 585 27.28 -38.82 -18.56
C THR A 585 28.06 -37.79 -19.36
N GLY A 586 28.91 -37.00 -18.70
CA GLY A 586 29.79 -36.00 -19.33
C GLY A 586 29.46 -34.57 -18.88
N ALA A 587 30.44 -33.66 -18.99
CA ALA A 587 30.24 -32.26 -18.57
C ALA A 587 29.16 -31.54 -19.40
N THR A 588 28.94 -31.98 -20.64
CA THR A 588 27.83 -31.53 -21.48
C THR A 588 26.98 -32.72 -21.91
N ALA A 589 25.68 -32.48 -22.06
CA ALA A 589 24.72 -33.48 -22.53
C ALA A 589 23.56 -32.82 -23.27
N SER A 590 22.75 -33.61 -23.98
CA SER A 590 21.53 -33.10 -24.62
C SER A 590 20.41 -34.12 -24.48
N TYR A 591 19.21 -33.65 -24.17
CA TYR A 591 18.02 -34.51 -24.04
C TYR A 591 16.83 -33.90 -24.77
N THR A 592 15.94 -34.75 -25.30
CA THR A 592 14.73 -34.29 -26.00
C THR A 592 13.49 -34.76 -25.26
N TYR A 593 12.77 -33.82 -24.66
CA TYR A 593 11.48 -34.05 -24.03
C TYR A 593 10.41 -34.11 -25.12
N THR A 594 9.82 -35.28 -25.35
CA THR A 594 8.90 -35.52 -26.47
C THR A 594 7.45 -35.23 -26.15
N GLU A 595 7.10 -35.09 -24.87
CA GLU A 595 5.73 -34.86 -24.40
C GLU A 595 5.63 -33.52 -23.68
N LEU A 596 4.39 -33.02 -23.58
CA LEU A 596 4.09 -31.85 -22.76
C LEU A 596 4.18 -32.23 -21.29
N GLY A 597 4.80 -31.40 -20.47
CA GLY A 597 5.05 -31.72 -19.08
C GLY A 597 6.02 -30.77 -18.39
N LYS A 598 6.04 -30.82 -17.06
CA LYS A 598 7.10 -30.24 -16.25
C LYS A 598 8.04 -31.37 -15.83
N TYR A 599 9.31 -31.23 -16.14
CA TYR A 599 10.37 -32.20 -15.86
C TYR A 599 11.39 -31.59 -14.92
N THR A 600 12.12 -32.41 -14.17
CA THR A 600 13.23 -31.96 -13.31
C THR A 600 14.49 -32.64 -13.77
N ALA A 601 15.36 -31.90 -14.45
CA ALA A 601 16.67 -32.41 -14.85
C ALA A 601 17.63 -32.26 -13.67
N ARG A 602 18.31 -33.34 -13.30
CA ARG A 602 19.25 -33.40 -12.18
C ARG A 602 20.64 -33.73 -12.66
N LEU A 603 21.62 -33.13 -12.00
CA LEU A 603 23.03 -33.37 -12.19
C LEU A 603 23.62 -33.92 -10.89
N ARG A 604 24.40 -34.99 -11.02
CA ARG A 604 25.33 -35.46 -9.99
C ARG A 604 26.75 -35.32 -10.48
N VAL A 605 27.56 -34.62 -9.70
CA VAL A 605 29.01 -34.58 -9.89
C VAL A 605 29.69 -35.36 -8.78
N THR A 606 30.68 -36.18 -9.12
CA THR A 606 31.42 -37.00 -8.16
C THR A 606 32.92 -36.80 -8.37
N ASP A 607 33.65 -36.57 -7.28
CA ASP A 607 35.10 -36.45 -7.29
C ASP A 607 35.80 -37.84 -7.29
N PRO A 608 37.14 -37.92 -7.42
CA PRO A 608 37.87 -39.19 -7.39
C PRO A 608 37.82 -39.93 -6.04
N GLU A 609 37.60 -39.20 -4.94
CA GLU A 609 37.52 -39.70 -3.58
C GLU A 609 36.12 -40.20 -3.19
N GLY A 610 35.11 -39.98 -4.05
CA GLY A 610 33.75 -40.47 -3.96
C GLY A 610 32.74 -39.50 -3.34
N ARG A 611 33.11 -38.25 -2.98
CA ARG A 611 32.13 -37.24 -2.55
C ARG A 611 31.33 -36.74 -3.75
N ARG A 612 30.12 -36.26 -3.48
CA ARG A 612 29.15 -35.92 -4.50
C ARG A 612 28.46 -34.60 -4.23
N GLY A 613 28.23 -33.85 -5.29
CA GLY A 613 27.35 -32.68 -5.34
C GLY A 613 26.12 -32.98 -6.20
N LEU A 614 24.98 -32.45 -5.79
CA LEU A 614 23.71 -32.57 -6.53
C LEU A 614 23.14 -31.19 -6.80
N THR A 615 22.53 -31.03 -7.96
CA THR A 615 21.72 -29.86 -8.29
C THR A 615 20.64 -30.25 -9.30
N SER A 616 19.58 -29.47 -9.40
CA SER A 616 18.52 -29.70 -10.38
C SER A 616 17.99 -28.41 -10.99
N THR A 617 17.35 -28.53 -12.14
CA THR A 617 16.65 -27.44 -12.81
C THR A 617 15.33 -27.92 -13.40
N SER A 618 14.30 -27.07 -13.35
CA SER A 618 12.99 -27.38 -13.89
C SER A 618 12.95 -27.10 -15.40
N ILE A 619 12.42 -28.03 -16.17
CA ILE A 619 12.16 -27.87 -17.61
C ILE A 619 10.65 -27.87 -17.86
N SER A 620 10.14 -26.86 -18.58
CA SER A 620 8.70 -26.73 -18.88
C SER A 620 8.43 -26.91 -20.38
N VAL A 621 7.72 -27.97 -20.76
CA VAL A 621 7.36 -28.25 -22.15
C VAL A 621 5.86 -28.06 -22.33
N GLY A 622 5.46 -26.95 -22.94
CA GLY A 622 4.07 -26.56 -23.15
C GLY A 622 3.68 -25.23 -22.52
N ASN A 623 4.53 -24.59 -21.73
CA ASN A 623 4.30 -23.24 -21.21
C ASN A 623 5.64 -22.53 -20.98
N VAL A 624 5.76 -21.29 -21.45
CA VAL A 624 6.94 -20.43 -21.28
C VAL A 624 6.60 -19.31 -20.29
N ALA A 625 7.54 -18.93 -19.43
CA ALA A 625 7.31 -17.79 -18.54
C ALA A 625 7.18 -16.49 -19.35
N PRO A 626 6.25 -15.59 -19.00
CA PRO A 626 6.03 -14.35 -19.72
C PRO A 626 7.22 -13.41 -19.54
N THR A 627 7.56 -12.63 -20.55
CA THR A 627 8.51 -11.52 -20.38
C THR A 627 7.80 -10.30 -19.80
N VAL A 628 8.39 -9.64 -18.79
CA VAL A 628 7.87 -8.42 -18.18
C VAL A 628 8.83 -7.27 -18.51
N ASN A 629 8.28 -6.17 -19.05
CA ASN A 629 9.06 -5.01 -19.42
C ASN A 629 8.50 -3.75 -18.73
N ILE A 630 9.31 -3.16 -17.86
CA ILE A 630 9.02 -1.86 -17.23
C ILE A 630 9.50 -0.77 -18.18
N THR A 631 8.58 -0.10 -18.86
CA THR A 631 8.91 0.91 -19.87
C THR A 631 9.14 2.30 -19.26
N THR A 632 8.57 2.56 -18.09
CA THR A 632 8.74 3.78 -17.29
C THR A 632 8.42 3.45 -15.84
N PRO A 633 9.16 3.99 -14.85
CA PRO A 633 10.47 4.63 -15.01
C PRO A 633 11.55 3.57 -15.33
N PRO A 634 12.74 3.97 -15.81
CA PRO A 634 13.87 3.05 -15.92
C PRO A 634 14.53 2.79 -14.56
N ASN A 635 15.26 1.68 -14.44
CA ASN A 635 15.95 1.31 -13.20
C ASN A 635 17.08 2.31 -12.82
N GLY A 636 17.21 2.64 -11.54
CA GLY A 636 18.17 3.62 -11.02
C GLY A 636 17.74 5.08 -11.21
N ALA A 637 16.49 5.34 -11.58
CA ALA A 637 16.02 6.69 -11.83
C ALA A 637 15.86 7.52 -10.55
N PHE A 638 16.10 8.83 -10.65
CA PHE A 638 16.06 9.74 -9.50
C PHE A 638 14.67 10.32 -9.23
N PHE A 639 14.26 10.41 -7.96
CA PHE A 639 12.98 10.97 -7.49
C PHE A 639 13.12 11.75 -6.17
N ASP A 640 12.07 12.45 -5.74
CA ASP A 640 11.96 12.95 -4.35
C ASP A 640 10.81 12.26 -3.61
N TRP A 641 11.02 11.95 -2.34
CA TRP A 641 9.98 11.45 -1.44
C TRP A 641 8.77 12.41 -1.37
N GLY A 642 7.56 11.85 -1.28
CA GLY A 642 6.31 12.60 -1.31
C GLY A 642 5.76 12.88 -2.71
N GLN A 643 6.50 12.56 -3.76
CA GLN A 643 6.04 12.69 -5.15
C GLN A 643 5.44 11.36 -5.64
N ALA A 644 4.54 11.45 -6.62
CA ALA A 644 4.08 10.27 -7.35
C ALA A 644 5.07 9.92 -8.47
N VAL A 645 5.37 8.63 -8.64
CA VAL A 645 6.21 8.12 -9.72
C VAL A 645 5.35 7.24 -10.64
N PRO A 646 5.20 7.56 -11.94
CA PRO A 646 4.35 6.83 -12.85
C PRO A 646 5.06 5.59 -13.41
N PHE A 647 4.33 4.48 -13.47
CA PHE A 647 4.79 3.18 -13.97
C PHE A 647 3.96 2.73 -15.18
N ASN A 648 4.64 2.17 -16.18
CA ASN A 648 4.00 1.52 -17.33
C ASN A 648 4.66 0.17 -17.62
N VAL A 649 3.89 -0.89 -17.44
CA VAL A 649 4.30 -2.29 -17.59
C VAL A 649 3.71 -2.87 -18.85
N THR A 650 4.54 -3.56 -19.61
CA THR A 650 4.12 -4.38 -20.74
C THR A 650 4.61 -5.81 -20.56
N THR A 651 3.94 -6.75 -21.20
CA THR A 651 4.27 -8.16 -21.14
C THR A 651 4.21 -8.77 -22.53
N SER A 652 4.99 -9.81 -22.75
CA SER A 652 4.89 -10.64 -23.95
C SER A 652 5.07 -12.09 -23.56
N ASP A 653 4.16 -12.92 -24.04
CA ASP A 653 4.09 -14.34 -23.75
C ASP A 653 3.88 -15.12 -25.06
N PRO A 654 4.62 -16.21 -25.32
CA PRO A 654 4.45 -16.99 -26.55
C PRO A 654 3.04 -17.58 -26.72
N GLU A 655 2.36 -17.93 -25.62
CA GLU A 655 1.05 -18.57 -25.60
C GLU A 655 -0.12 -17.56 -25.49
N ASP A 656 0.04 -16.51 -24.68
CA ASP A 656 -0.97 -15.47 -24.42
C ASP A 656 -0.82 -14.23 -25.36
N GLY A 657 0.30 -14.11 -26.09
CA GLY A 657 0.59 -13.01 -27.01
C GLY A 657 1.21 -11.76 -26.34
N THR A 658 1.18 -10.63 -27.03
CA THR A 658 1.80 -9.36 -26.56
C THR A 658 0.82 -8.42 -25.86
N ALA A 659 -0.44 -8.83 -25.70
CA ALA A 659 -1.46 -8.01 -25.06
C ALA A 659 -1.39 -8.21 -23.53
N THR A 660 -0.94 -7.20 -22.81
CA THR A 660 -0.84 -7.27 -21.36
C THR A 660 -2.20 -7.33 -20.68
N VAL A 661 -2.42 -8.37 -19.87
CA VAL A 661 -3.62 -8.51 -19.04
C VAL A 661 -3.39 -7.80 -17.71
N CYS A 662 -3.78 -6.52 -17.63
CA CYS A 662 -3.44 -5.67 -16.49
C CYS A 662 -3.89 -6.15 -15.11
N SER A 663 -4.94 -6.96 -15.04
CA SER A 663 -5.38 -7.54 -13.76
C SER A 663 -4.41 -8.59 -13.20
N ARG A 664 -3.45 -9.07 -13.99
CA ARG A 664 -2.40 -10.02 -13.56
C ARG A 664 -1.05 -9.37 -13.30
N VAL A 665 -0.88 -8.10 -13.66
CA VAL A 665 0.28 -7.31 -13.21
C VAL A 665 0.01 -6.97 -11.75
N SER A 666 0.83 -7.50 -10.86
CA SER A 666 0.89 -7.08 -9.46
C SER A 666 2.18 -6.31 -9.22
N TRP A 667 2.13 -5.33 -8.33
CA TRP A 667 3.29 -4.52 -7.98
C TRP A 667 3.33 -4.25 -6.50
N THR A 668 4.55 -4.14 -5.97
CA THR A 668 4.85 -3.77 -4.59
C THR A 668 5.92 -2.69 -4.61
N PHE A 669 5.64 -1.56 -3.97
CA PHE A 669 6.62 -0.55 -3.63
C PHE A 669 7.07 -0.74 -2.18
N GLY A 670 8.38 -0.79 -1.96
CA GLY A 670 8.99 -0.73 -0.65
C GLY A 670 9.94 0.45 -0.50
N LEU A 671 10.19 0.80 0.74
CA LEU A 671 11.29 1.68 1.12
C LEU A 671 12.46 0.77 1.51
N GLY A 672 13.52 0.85 0.72
CA GLY A 672 14.83 0.32 1.08
C GLY A 672 15.50 1.25 2.06
N HIS A 673 16.21 0.69 3.03
CA HIS A 673 17.19 1.39 3.83
C HIS A 673 18.36 0.48 4.17
N ASP A 674 19.57 1.03 4.02
CA ASP A 674 20.84 0.31 4.15
C ASP A 674 20.87 -0.97 3.32
N ALA A 675 20.82 -2.13 3.97
CA ALA A 675 20.92 -3.44 3.33
C ALA A 675 19.54 -4.10 3.09
N HIS A 676 18.45 -3.58 3.67
CA HIS A 676 17.13 -4.21 3.55
C HIS A 676 16.03 -3.27 3.07
N ALA A 677 14.81 -3.79 2.91
CA ALA A 677 13.66 -2.98 2.56
C ALA A 677 12.41 -3.44 3.28
N HIS A 678 11.47 -2.51 3.48
CA HIS A 678 10.13 -2.77 3.98
C HIS A 678 9.07 -2.49 2.91
N PRO A 679 8.12 -3.41 2.64
CA PRO A 679 7.08 -3.15 1.65
C PRO A 679 6.07 -2.16 2.24
N LEU A 680 5.76 -1.11 1.48
CA LEU A 680 4.91 -0.01 1.95
C LEU A 680 3.58 0.07 1.22
N SER A 681 3.52 -0.24 -0.07
CA SER A 681 2.26 -0.23 -0.80
C SER A 681 2.29 -1.26 -1.92
N GLN A 682 1.11 -1.76 -2.29
CA GLN A 682 0.97 -2.76 -3.33
C GLN A 682 -0.32 -2.54 -4.11
N GLY A 683 -0.38 -3.08 -5.32
CA GLY A 683 -1.57 -3.01 -6.15
C GLY A 683 -1.49 -3.89 -7.38
N THR A 684 -2.44 -3.69 -8.28
CA THR A 684 -2.51 -4.38 -9.57
C THR A 684 -2.80 -3.40 -10.69
N GLY A 685 -2.28 -3.67 -11.90
CA GLY A 685 -2.50 -2.84 -13.09
C GLY A 685 -1.22 -2.60 -13.89
N CYS A 686 -1.36 -2.35 -15.19
CA CYS A 686 -0.21 -2.05 -16.06
C CYS A 686 0.23 -0.59 -16.01
N GLN A 687 -0.70 0.33 -15.72
CA GLN A 687 -0.49 1.78 -15.68
C GLN A 687 -0.96 2.28 -14.33
N PHE A 688 -0.02 2.81 -13.54
CA PHE A 688 -0.27 3.25 -12.18
C PHE A 688 0.75 4.32 -11.79
N ALA A 689 0.49 5.05 -10.70
CA ALA A 689 1.50 5.90 -10.10
C ALA A 689 1.60 5.61 -8.61
N ILE A 690 2.84 5.43 -8.14
CA ILE A 690 3.14 5.18 -6.73
C ILE A 690 3.36 6.54 -6.04
N PRO A 691 2.49 6.95 -5.11
CA PRO A 691 2.75 8.10 -4.24
C PRO A 691 3.80 7.68 -3.21
N THR A 692 5.03 8.15 -3.37
CA THR A 692 6.10 7.81 -2.44
C THR A 692 5.87 8.48 -1.08
N PRO A 693 6.16 7.82 0.04
CA PRO A 693 5.94 8.34 1.40
C PRO A 693 6.77 9.60 1.65
N ALA A 694 6.12 10.71 1.99
CA ALA A 694 6.81 11.97 2.32
C ALA A 694 7.58 11.90 3.65
N ASP A 695 7.18 10.98 4.53
CA ASP A 695 7.75 10.70 5.84
C ASP A 695 8.91 9.68 5.81
N ALA A 696 9.29 9.16 4.63
CA ALA A 696 10.46 8.29 4.48
C ALA A 696 11.75 8.91 5.08
N THR A 697 11.89 10.22 5.02
CA THR A 697 13.04 10.94 5.59
C THR A 697 13.10 10.90 7.12
N GLN A 698 12.07 10.35 7.79
CA GLN A 698 12.03 10.18 9.24
C GLN A 698 12.59 8.84 9.72
N HIS A 699 13.13 8.01 8.82
CA HIS A 699 13.89 6.82 9.21
C HIS A 699 15.20 7.18 9.94
N GLY A 700 15.74 8.38 9.71
CA GLY A 700 16.98 8.83 10.34
C GLY A 700 17.84 9.52 9.31
N GLU A 701 18.71 10.44 9.73
CA GLU A 701 19.62 11.15 8.82
C GLU A 701 20.83 10.31 8.41
N THR A 702 21.12 9.23 9.15
CA THR A 702 22.21 8.29 8.89
C THR A 702 21.85 7.21 7.88
N GLU A 703 20.56 6.90 7.71
CA GLU A 703 20.07 5.74 6.95
C GLU A 703 20.12 5.97 5.43
N ASN A 704 20.59 4.97 4.68
CA ASN A 704 20.59 4.99 3.22
C ASN A 704 19.21 4.65 2.65
N ILE A 705 18.28 5.60 2.62
CA ILE A 705 16.92 5.32 2.11
C ILE A 705 16.82 5.33 0.58
N PHE A 706 16.06 4.40 0.00
CA PHE A 706 15.77 4.33 -1.44
C PHE A 706 14.40 3.70 -1.72
N GLY A 707 13.91 3.80 -2.96
CA GLY A 707 12.67 3.16 -3.38
C GLY A 707 12.93 1.84 -4.09
N VAL A 708 12.17 0.79 -3.75
CA VAL A 708 12.23 -0.51 -4.44
C VAL A 708 10.85 -0.82 -5.01
N VAL A 709 10.79 -1.23 -6.28
CA VAL A 709 9.55 -1.67 -6.93
C VAL A 709 9.72 -3.06 -7.49
N VAL A 710 8.87 -3.98 -7.03
CA VAL A 710 8.78 -5.35 -7.53
C VAL A 710 7.51 -5.46 -8.35
N ILE A 711 7.62 -5.95 -9.58
CA ILE A 711 6.50 -6.20 -10.49
C ILE A 711 6.48 -7.68 -10.84
N THR A 712 5.35 -8.33 -10.57
CA THR A 712 5.15 -9.75 -10.83
C THR A 712 3.98 -9.94 -11.80
N TYR A 713 4.17 -10.81 -12.78
CA TYR A 713 3.11 -11.25 -13.70
C TYR A 713 3.12 -12.76 -13.83
N THR A 714 1.95 -13.37 -13.63
CA THR A 714 1.70 -14.80 -13.86
C THR A 714 0.78 -14.96 -15.05
N ASP A 715 1.15 -15.82 -16.00
CA ASP A 715 0.30 -16.17 -17.14
C ASP A 715 -0.90 -17.05 -16.73
N ASN A 716 -1.70 -17.52 -17.68
CA ASN A 716 -2.86 -18.39 -17.41
C ASN A 716 -2.52 -19.87 -17.20
N GLY A 717 -1.26 -20.26 -17.43
CA GLY A 717 -0.88 -21.59 -17.83
C GLY A 717 -1.28 -21.87 -19.28
N ALA A 718 -0.61 -22.84 -19.87
CA ALA A 718 -0.90 -23.33 -21.20
C ALA A 718 -0.76 -24.85 -21.27
N ASN A 719 -1.50 -25.47 -22.19
CA ASN A 719 -1.36 -26.89 -22.52
C ASN A 719 -1.50 -27.87 -21.33
N GLY A 720 -2.29 -27.51 -20.31
CA GLY A 720 -2.51 -28.33 -19.12
C GLY A 720 -1.45 -28.15 -18.01
N LEU A 721 -0.50 -27.25 -18.21
CA LEU A 721 0.48 -26.84 -17.21
C LEU A 721 -0.04 -25.62 -16.41
N PRO A 722 0.39 -25.48 -15.14
CA PRO A 722 0.08 -24.30 -14.34
C PRO A 722 0.75 -23.04 -14.90
N GLY A 723 0.28 -21.88 -14.45
CA GLY A 723 0.82 -20.61 -14.92
C GLY A 723 2.28 -20.40 -14.51
N ALA A 724 3.07 -19.85 -15.43
CA ALA A 724 4.45 -19.46 -15.16
C ALA A 724 4.51 -17.98 -14.76
N THR A 725 5.48 -17.65 -13.91
CA THR A 725 5.57 -16.33 -13.28
C THR A 725 6.93 -15.70 -13.58
N THR A 726 6.91 -14.41 -13.87
CA THR A 726 8.11 -13.58 -13.99
C THR A 726 8.00 -12.41 -13.02
N THR A 727 9.10 -12.11 -12.35
CA THR A 727 9.20 -10.99 -11.41
C THR A 727 10.39 -10.12 -11.79
N GLU A 728 10.15 -8.82 -11.92
CA GLU A 728 11.15 -7.79 -12.20
C GLU A 728 11.28 -6.86 -11.00
N GLN A 729 12.51 -6.45 -10.67
CA GLN A 729 12.79 -5.48 -9.62
C GLN A 729 13.40 -4.21 -10.21
N LEU A 730 13.04 -3.07 -9.64
CA LEU A 730 13.52 -1.76 -10.01
C LEU A 730 13.89 -0.97 -8.74
N VAL A 731 15.02 -0.28 -8.76
CA VAL A 731 15.46 0.66 -7.73
C VAL A 731 15.22 2.09 -8.19
N LEU A 732 14.73 2.93 -7.29
CA LEU A 732 14.56 4.37 -7.44
C LEU A 732 15.46 5.07 -6.41
N ASN A 733 16.27 6.02 -6.87
CA ASN A 733 17.22 6.71 -6.02
C ASN A 733 16.66 8.07 -5.58
N PRO A 734 16.68 8.43 -4.29
CA PRO A 734 16.42 9.80 -3.91
C PRO A 734 17.43 10.74 -4.57
N LYS A 735 17.01 11.96 -4.93
CA LYS A 735 17.91 12.92 -5.56
C LYS A 735 19.13 13.28 -4.70
N LYS A 736 19.00 13.21 -3.37
CA LYS A 736 20.15 13.31 -2.47
C LYS A 736 20.78 11.93 -2.32
N GLN A 737 22.09 11.85 -2.53
CA GLN A 737 22.89 10.65 -2.34
C GLN A 737 24.06 11.05 -1.43
N GLU A 738 24.12 10.46 -0.24
CA GLU A 738 25.25 10.68 0.67
C GLU A 738 26.48 9.93 0.13
N ALA A 739 27.66 10.52 0.29
CA ALA A 739 28.89 9.98 -0.30
C ALA A 739 29.37 8.71 0.39
N GLU A 740 29.10 8.57 1.68
CA GLU A 740 29.38 7.37 2.48
C GLU A 740 28.60 6.14 2.01
N TRP A 741 27.48 6.33 1.31
CA TRP A 741 26.61 5.27 0.81
C TRP A 741 26.85 4.93 -0.65
N ALA A 742 28.05 5.18 -1.17
CA ALA A 742 28.43 4.70 -2.48
C ALA A 742 28.57 3.16 -2.47
N ASP A 743 27.86 2.48 -3.38
CA ASP A 743 27.91 1.02 -3.55
C ASP A 743 29.32 0.48 -3.84
N LEU A 744 30.23 1.35 -4.31
CA LEU A 744 31.63 1.04 -4.51
C LEU A 744 32.50 2.19 -4.05
N THR A 745 33.49 1.90 -3.19
CA THR A 745 34.51 2.86 -2.75
C THR A 745 35.91 2.32 -3.02
N GLN A 746 36.79 3.13 -3.59
CA GLN A 746 38.20 2.77 -3.81
C GLN A 746 39.11 3.93 -3.42
N GLY A 747 40.04 3.68 -2.50
CA GLY A 747 41.10 4.63 -2.10
C GLY A 747 40.66 5.76 -1.17
N VAL A 748 39.40 5.77 -0.74
CA VAL A 748 38.82 6.80 0.14
C VAL A 748 38.66 6.31 1.58
N GLU A 749 38.42 7.23 2.50
CA GLU A 749 38.08 6.94 3.90
C GLU A 749 36.72 7.54 4.26
N ILE A 750 35.89 6.79 4.98
CA ILE A 750 34.63 7.28 5.56
C ILE A 750 34.88 7.61 7.03
N VAL A 751 34.59 8.84 7.44
CA VAL A 751 34.83 9.31 8.81
C VAL A 751 33.60 10.03 9.37
N GLY A 752 33.35 9.87 10.67
CA GLY A 752 32.27 10.58 11.37
C GLY A 752 32.51 12.10 11.40
N ASP A 753 31.45 12.86 11.14
CA ASP A 753 31.42 14.33 11.22
C ASP A 753 30.00 14.80 11.53
N SER A 754 29.77 15.29 12.75
CA SER A 754 28.46 15.77 13.20
C SER A 754 27.95 17.03 12.48
N THR A 755 28.73 17.61 11.57
CA THR A 755 28.33 18.76 10.74
C THR A 755 28.03 18.39 9.28
N ALA A 756 28.37 17.15 8.88
CA ALA A 756 27.96 16.57 7.63
C ALA A 756 26.50 16.10 7.73
N SER A 757 25.85 15.96 6.58
CA SER A 757 24.40 15.79 6.55
C SER A 757 23.91 14.38 6.90
N GLY A 758 24.74 13.35 6.70
CA GLY A 758 24.52 11.97 7.19
C GLY A 758 25.36 11.61 8.42
N LEU A 759 25.89 12.61 9.14
CA LEU A 759 26.85 12.47 10.25
C LEU A 759 28.17 11.77 9.89
N ARG A 760 28.41 11.52 8.60
CA ARG A 760 29.65 10.97 8.03
C ARG A 760 30.03 11.74 6.78
N LYS A 761 31.27 11.57 6.33
CA LYS A 761 31.80 12.17 5.11
C LYS A 761 32.89 11.31 4.50
N VAL A 762 33.15 11.52 3.22
CA VAL A 762 34.26 10.90 2.48
C VAL A 762 35.47 11.84 2.47
N THR A 763 36.60 11.36 3.00
CA THR A 763 37.91 12.02 2.99
C THR A 763 38.93 11.26 2.15
N SER A 764 40.15 11.78 2.09
CA SER A 764 41.28 11.14 1.38
C SER A 764 40.98 10.87 -0.09
N PHE A 765 40.15 11.73 -0.70
CA PHE A 765 39.67 11.54 -2.07
C PHE A 765 40.68 12.09 -3.09
N ASP A 766 41.73 11.31 -3.33
CA ASP A 766 42.88 11.64 -4.17
C ASP A 766 42.67 11.30 -5.66
N ALA A 767 43.65 11.66 -6.49
CA ALA A 767 43.60 11.42 -7.92
C ALA A 767 43.76 9.92 -8.23
N GLY A 768 42.72 9.30 -8.80
CA GLY A 768 42.66 7.87 -9.11
C GLY A 768 41.61 7.12 -8.28
N ASP A 769 41.23 7.71 -7.15
CA ASP A 769 40.21 7.19 -6.25
C ASP A 769 38.82 7.43 -6.83
N HIS A 770 37.84 6.65 -6.39
CA HIS A 770 36.49 6.74 -6.91
C HIS A 770 35.41 6.23 -5.97
N LEU A 771 34.22 6.80 -6.16
CA LEU A 771 32.94 6.35 -5.64
C LEU A 771 32.07 5.86 -6.80
N GLY A 772 31.20 4.88 -6.56
CA GLY A 772 30.29 4.33 -7.55
C GLY A 772 28.87 4.11 -7.00
N TRP A 773 27.85 4.47 -7.79
CA TRP A 773 26.43 4.16 -7.52
C TRP A 773 25.83 3.36 -8.68
N ASP A 774 25.16 2.25 -8.38
CA ASP A 774 24.62 1.28 -9.34
C ASP A 774 23.36 0.59 -8.79
N PRO A 775 22.19 0.72 -9.43
CA PRO A 775 21.96 1.37 -10.72
C PRO A 775 21.74 2.89 -10.61
N ALA A 776 22.17 3.63 -11.62
CA ALA A 776 21.80 5.03 -11.85
C ALA A 776 21.15 5.23 -13.23
N ASN A 777 20.23 6.19 -13.32
CA ASN A 777 19.65 6.66 -14.59
C ASN A 777 19.27 8.13 -14.51
N LEU A 778 19.88 8.95 -15.37
CA LEU A 778 19.76 10.41 -15.33
C LEU A 778 18.55 10.95 -16.11
N VAL A 779 17.49 10.17 -16.32
CA VAL A 779 16.23 10.66 -16.92
C VAL A 779 15.65 11.79 -16.06
N GLY A 780 15.21 12.88 -16.69
CA GLY A 780 14.69 14.07 -16.00
C GLY A 780 15.71 14.88 -15.16
N VAL A 781 16.96 14.42 -15.03
CA VAL A 781 18.05 15.15 -14.36
C VAL A 781 18.70 16.14 -15.34
N THR A 782 18.90 17.38 -14.88
CA THR A 782 19.46 18.51 -15.63
C THR A 782 20.75 19.06 -15.02
N GLY A 783 21.03 18.73 -13.76
CA GLY A 783 22.22 19.18 -13.05
C GLY A 783 22.57 18.31 -11.85
N VAL A 784 23.66 18.67 -11.18
CA VAL A 784 24.11 18.04 -9.93
C VAL A 784 24.66 19.14 -9.02
N THR A 785 24.44 19.00 -7.72
CA THR A 785 25.04 19.82 -6.67
C THR A 785 25.93 18.92 -5.83
N ALA A 786 27.15 19.33 -5.53
CA ALA A 786 27.98 18.64 -4.55
C ALA A 786 28.10 19.51 -3.29
N ARG A 787 27.80 18.90 -2.14
CA ARG A 787 28.13 19.46 -0.84
C ARG A 787 29.53 19.00 -0.48
N ALA A 788 30.50 19.89 -0.58
CA ALA A 788 31.91 19.55 -0.44
C ALA A 788 32.72 20.70 0.16
N SER A 789 33.94 20.37 0.60
CA SER A 789 34.96 21.33 1.04
C SER A 789 36.34 20.94 0.49
N GLY A 790 37.31 21.85 0.58
CA GLY A 790 38.67 21.68 0.07
C GLY A 790 38.94 22.41 -1.24
N GLN A 791 39.98 21.99 -1.96
CA GLN A 791 40.42 22.55 -3.24
C GLN A 791 40.66 21.43 -4.24
N GLY A 792 39.81 21.32 -5.27
CA GLY A 792 39.92 20.28 -6.28
C GLY A 792 38.76 20.28 -7.27
N THR A 793 38.61 19.21 -8.03
CA THR A 793 37.50 19.03 -8.98
C THR A 793 36.94 17.62 -8.88
N LEU A 794 35.64 17.51 -8.68
CA LEU A 794 34.88 16.27 -8.81
C LEU A 794 34.47 16.10 -10.28
N SER A 795 34.58 14.88 -10.80
CA SER A 795 34.19 14.52 -12.17
C SER A 795 33.22 13.35 -12.15
N LEU A 796 32.07 13.53 -12.79
CA LEU A 796 31.05 12.50 -12.97
C LEU A 796 31.33 11.73 -14.26
N ARG A 797 31.40 10.41 -14.17
CA ARG A 797 31.76 9.47 -15.24
C ARG A 797 30.76 8.32 -15.30
N TRP A 798 30.68 7.64 -16.44
CA TRP A 798 29.66 6.60 -16.68
C TRP A 798 30.29 5.24 -16.96
N ASN A 799 29.83 4.20 -16.27
CA ASN A 799 30.22 2.80 -16.37
C ASN A 799 31.71 2.47 -16.14
N SER A 800 32.59 3.46 -16.07
CA SER A 800 34.01 3.29 -15.75
C SER A 800 34.58 4.54 -15.08
N PRO A 801 35.43 4.40 -14.05
CA PRO A 801 36.09 5.53 -13.39
C PRO A 801 37.11 6.22 -14.31
N THR A 802 37.48 5.62 -15.44
CA THR A 802 38.40 6.22 -16.42
C THR A 802 37.70 6.80 -17.66
N ALA A 803 36.38 6.61 -17.79
CA ALA A 803 35.61 7.17 -18.90
C ALA A 803 35.61 8.71 -18.89
N THR A 804 35.56 9.35 -20.06
CA THR A 804 35.50 10.83 -20.15
C THR A 804 34.38 11.41 -19.27
N PRO A 805 34.64 12.44 -18.44
CA PRO A 805 33.60 13.03 -17.61
C PRO A 805 32.49 13.65 -18.45
N PHE A 806 31.24 13.45 -18.02
CA PHE A 806 30.08 14.12 -18.60
C PHE A 806 29.63 15.34 -17.76
N GLY A 807 30.19 15.50 -16.56
CA GLY A 807 29.99 16.65 -15.68
C GLY A 807 31.20 16.85 -14.77
N THR A 808 31.48 18.11 -14.40
CA THR A 808 32.57 18.47 -13.47
C THR A 808 32.12 19.54 -12.50
N ILE A 809 32.56 19.45 -11.25
CA ILE A 809 32.23 20.38 -10.17
C ILE A 809 33.53 20.84 -9.53
N ALA A 810 33.83 22.14 -9.62
CA ALA A 810 34.98 22.73 -8.95
C ALA A 810 34.67 22.96 -7.48
N VAL A 811 35.57 22.55 -6.59
CA VAL A 811 35.48 22.77 -5.15
C VAL A 811 36.62 23.70 -4.76
N ASP A 812 36.27 24.85 -4.18
CA ASP A 812 37.23 25.83 -3.64
C ASP A 812 36.61 26.51 -2.43
N SER A 813 36.61 25.80 -1.30
CA SER A 813 36.04 26.28 -0.04
C SER A 813 36.78 25.71 1.16
N THR A 814 36.90 26.52 2.21
CA THR A 814 37.53 26.08 3.48
C THR A 814 36.56 25.37 4.44
N GLY A 815 35.27 25.36 4.13
CA GLY A 815 34.22 24.63 4.85
C GLY A 815 33.14 24.12 3.90
N TRP A 816 32.05 23.54 4.42
CA TRP A 816 30.97 23.01 3.59
C TRP A 816 30.40 24.06 2.63
N SER A 817 30.32 23.71 1.36
CA SER A 817 29.74 24.54 0.31
C SER A 817 28.96 23.67 -0.66
N ASP A 818 27.79 24.16 -1.09
CA ASP A 818 26.98 23.53 -2.11
C ASP A 818 27.32 24.14 -3.48
N THR A 819 27.96 23.38 -4.36
CA THR A 819 28.34 23.84 -5.70
C THR A 819 27.55 23.08 -6.77
N ALA A 820 26.78 23.81 -7.57
CA ALA A 820 25.98 23.25 -8.66
C ALA A 820 26.71 23.26 -10.01
N ALA A 821 26.45 22.23 -10.82
CA ALA A 821 26.87 22.11 -12.21
C ALA A 821 25.72 21.62 -13.10
N THR A 822 25.58 22.20 -14.29
CA THR A 822 24.62 21.74 -15.31
C THR A 822 25.19 20.54 -16.07
N LEU A 823 24.34 19.56 -16.36
CA LEU A 823 24.70 18.34 -17.11
C LEU A 823 24.12 18.40 -18.53
N SER A 824 24.91 18.84 -19.50
CA SER A 824 24.44 19.04 -20.89
C SER A 824 24.65 17.84 -21.82
N SER A 825 25.56 16.91 -21.49
CA SER A 825 25.89 15.72 -22.30
C SER A 825 25.74 14.42 -21.48
N LYS A 826 24.63 14.29 -20.75
CA LYS A 826 24.40 13.16 -19.85
C LYS A 826 24.23 11.84 -20.61
N PRO A 827 24.72 10.71 -20.05
CA PRO A 827 24.48 9.38 -20.60
C PRO A 827 22.99 9.02 -20.61
N THR A 828 22.64 8.02 -21.43
CA THR A 828 21.29 7.47 -21.55
C THR A 828 21.26 6.01 -21.10
N GLY A 829 20.12 5.56 -20.58
CA GLY A 829 19.97 4.20 -20.06
C GLY A 829 20.43 4.08 -18.62
N THR A 830 20.32 2.87 -18.10
CA THR A 830 20.73 2.51 -16.74
C THR A 830 22.18 2.02 -16.75
N GLY A 831 22.95 2.39 -15.73
CA GLY A 831 24.34 1.97 -15.56
C GLY A 831 24.93 2.53 -14.27
N ARG A 832 26.24 2.39 -14.11
CA ARG A 832 26.96 2.82 -12.90
C ARG A 832 27.46 4.25 -13.04
N LEU A 833 27.08 5.11 -12.09
CA LEU A 833 27.64 6.45 -11.96
C LEU A 833 28.94 6.38 -11.16
N PHE A 834 30.04 6.86 -11.73
CA PHE A 834 31.30 7.04 -11.03
C PHE A 834 31.56 8.51 -10.71
N VAL A 835 32.09 8.78 -9.51
CA VAL A 835 32.64 10.08 -9.14
C VAL A 835 34.12 9.92 -8.85
N THR A 836 34.95 10.76 -9.47
CA THR A 836 36.41 10.79 -9.28
C THR A 836 36.85 12.20 -8.88
N SER A 837 37.98 12.31 -8.17
CA SER A 837 38.56 13.58 -7.73
C SER A 837 39.91 13.87 -8.39
N THR A 838 40.32 15.14 -8.40
CA THR A 838 41.71 15.55 -8.69
C THR A 838 42.60 15.56 -7.44
N GLY A 839 42.06 15.17 -6.28
CA GLY A 839 42.67 15.36 -4.96
C GLY A 839 42.22 16.63 -4.27
N GLY A 840 42.33 16.63 -2.93
CA GLY A 840 42.07 17.79 -2.07
C GLY A 840 40.60 18.10 -1.79
N VAL A 841 39.68 17.17 -2.05
CA VAL A 841 38.23 17.33 -1.83
C VAL A 841 37.77 16.44 -0.68
N VAL A 842 36.91 16.98 0.18
CA VAL A 842 36.11 16.24 1.16
C VAL A 842 34.66 16.33 0.72
N LEU A 843 33.99 15.18 0.57
CA LEU A 843 32.64 15.09 0.03
C LEU A 843 31.66 14.63 1.10
N ASP A 844 30.56 15.38 1.27
CA ASP A 844 29.41 15.03 2.11
C ASP A 844 28.37 14.33 1.24
N SER A 845 27.83 15.04 0.25
CA SER A 845 26.70 14.51 -0.53
C SER A 845 26.68 15.01 -1.98
N LEU A 846 25.93 14.31 -2.82
CA LEU A 846 25.51 14.73 -4.15
C LEU A 846 23.99 14.96 -4.16
N GLY A 847 23.55 16.02 -4.83
CA GLY A 847 22.14 16.35 -5.03
C GLY A 847 21.83 16.49 -6.52
N PHE A 848 21.03 15.59 -7.09
CA PHE A 848 20.63 15.64 -8.49
C PHE A 848 19.51 16.65 -8.71
N VAL A 849 19.69 17.54 -9.68
CA VAL A 849 18.78 18.65 -9.98
C VAL A 849 17.93 18.29 -11.20
N GLY A 850 16.64 18.62 -11.17
CA GLY A 850 15.68 18.36 -12.23
C GLY A 850 14.41 17.71 -11.71
N ASP A 851 13.48 17.37 -12.60
CA ASP A 851 12.23 16.71 -12.22
C ASP A 851 12.46 15.23 -11.87
N GLY A 852 13.50 14.60 -12.43
CA GLY A 852 13.70 13.16 -12.29
C GLY A 852 12.52 12.40 -12.93
N VAL A 853 11.96 11.42 -12.23
CA VAL A 853 10.78 10.65 -12.67
C VAL A 853 9.47 11.05 -12.00
N ALA A 854 9.40 12.25 -11.42
CA ALA A 854 8.17 12.77 -10.84
C ALA A 854 7.03 12.84 -11.88
N ASP A 855 5.82 12.49 -11.45
CA ASP A 855 4.62 12.69 -12.27
C ASP A 855 4.26 14.17 -12.36
N LYS A 856 4.42 14.75 -13.55
CA LYS A 856 4.13 16.17 -13.85
C LYS A 856 2.99 16.34 -14.85
N THR A 857 2.32 15.26 -15.25
CA THR A 857 1.31 15.28 -16.29
C THR A 857 -0.06 15.38 -15.65
N PRO A 858 -0.85 16.45 -15.89
CA PRO A 858 -2.19 16.53 -15.33
C PRO A 858 -3.19 15.58 -16.00
N PRO A 859 -4.22 15.10 -15.27
CA PRO A 859 -5.28 14.29 -15.84
C PRO A 859 -6.02 14.98 -16.98
N THR A 860 -6.51 14.18 -17.92
CA THR A 860 -7.51 14.61 -18.91
C THR A 860 -8.90 14.26 -18.41
N VAL A 861 -9.85 15.20 -18.50
CA VAL A 861 -11.23 15.02 -18.01
C VAL A 861 -12.28 15.17 -19.09
N SER A 862 -13.36 14.40 -18.98
CA SER A 862 -14.54 14.49 -19.84
C SER A 862 -15.82 14.22 -19.04
N ALA A 863 -16.98 14.54 -19.63
CA ALA A 863 -18.28 14.19 -19.07
C ALA A 863 -19.11 13.41 -20.09
N THR A 864 -19.79 12.36 -19.63
CA THR A 864 -20.77 11.60 -20.42
C THR A 864 -22.17 11.89 -19.90
N LEU A 865 -23.10 12.15 -20.81
CA LEU A 865 -24.52 12.39 -20.50
C LEU A 865 -25.35 11.13 -20.77
N SER A 866 -26.36 10.90 -19.94
CA SER A 866 -27.40 9.89 -20.18
C SER A 866 -28.79 10.50 -19.91
N PRO A 867 -29.66 10.65 -20.93
CA PRO A 867 -29.41 10.31 -22.34
C PRO A 867 -28.30 11.17 -22.96
N ALA A 868 -27.58 10.61 -23.95
CA ALA A 868 -26.41 11.25 -24.55
C ALA A 868 -26.74 12.46 -25.43
N THR A 869 -27.97 12.52 -25.93
CA THR A 869 -28.49 13.63 -26.74
C THR A 869 -29.82 14.12 -26.18
N PRO A 870 -30.15 15.42 -26.31
CA PRO A 870 -31.45 15.98 -25.95
C PRO A 870 -32.61 15.17 -26.54
N ASN A 871 -33.59 14.82 -25.71
CA ASN A 871 -34.81 14.10 -26.11
C ASN A 871 -36.04 15.00 -26.28
N GLY A 872 -35.88 16.32 -26.11
CA GLY A 872 -36.81 17.37 -26.52
C GLY A 872 -36.32 18.13 -27.76
N ALA A 873 -37.04 19.19 -28.10
CA ALA A 873 -36.70 20.10 -29.20
C ALA A 873 -35.62 21.12 -28.78
N ASN A 874 -34.98 21.75 -29.78
CA ASN A 874 -34.07 22.90 -29.61
C ASN A 874 -32.94 22.72 -28.58
N GLY A 875 -32.48 21.47 -28.39
CA GLY A 875 -31.41 21.13 -27.46
C GLY A 875 -31.84 20.98 -25.99
N TRP A 876 -33.15 20.89 -25.72
CA TRP A 876 -33.70 20.61 -24.39
C TRP A 876 -33.91 19.13 -24.14
N TYR A 877 -33.73 18.72 -22.89
CA TYR A 877 -34.13 17.42 -22.40
C TYR A 877 -35.51 17.53 -21.74
N THR A 878 -36.37 16.56 -21.99
CA THR A 878 -37.71 16.42 -21.39
C THR A 878 -37.77 15.32 -20.33
N SER A 879 -36.60 14.88 -19.88
CA SER A 879 -36.41 13.92 -18.79
C SER A 879 -35.21 14.30 -17.93
N ASN A 880 -35.03 13.60 -16.81
CA ASN A 880 -33.81 13.75 -16.02
C ASN A 880 -32.57 13.36 -16.86
N VAL A 881 -31.44 14.02 -16.59
CA VAL A 881 -30.16 13.78 -17.25
C VAL A 881 -29.13 13.38 -16.21
N THR A 882 -28.42 12.28 -16.46
CA THR A 882 -27.32 11.84 -15.62
C THR A 882 -25.99 12.29 -16.22
N VAL A 883 -25.12 12.91 -15.41
CA VAL A 883 -23.78 13.36 -15.79
C VAL A 883 -22.74 12.52 -15.07
N THR A 884 -21.90 11.83 -15.83
CA THR A 884 -20.77 11.04 -15.31
C THR A 884 -19.46 11.73 -15.68
N VAL A 885 -18.60 12.02 -14.70
CA VAL A 885 -17.27 12.60 -14.94
C VAL A 885 -16.28 11.46 -15.13
N ASN A 886 -15.60 11.44 -16.27
CA ASN A 886 -14.52 10.50 -16.56
C ASN A 886 -13.18 11.23 -16.52
N ALA A 887 -12.12 10.53 -16.13
CA ALA A 887 -10.77 11.06 -16.14
C ALA A 887 -9.77 9.95 -16.45
N THR A 888 -8.76 10.28 -17.23
CA THR A 888 -7.64 9.41 -17.63
C THR A 888 -6.33 10.15 -17.41
N ASP A 889 -5.28 9.43 -17.07
CA ASP A 889 -3.97 9.99 -16.73
C ASP A 889 -2.86 8.96 -17.05
N ASN A 890 -1.60 9.38 -17.13
CA ASN A 890 -0.41 8.50 -17.21
C ASN A 890 -0.06 7.86 -15.86
N GLY A 891 -0.71 8.30 -14.78
CA GLY A 891 -0.73 7.68 -13.47
C GLY A 891 -2.15 7.35 -13.01
N THR A 892 -2.33 7.34 -11.69
CA THR A 892 -3.63 7.07 -11.07
C THR A 892 -4.37 8.37 -10.77
N VAL A 893 -5.62 8.48 -11.25
CA VAL A 893 -6.51 9.61 -10.91
C VAL A 893 -6.93 9.50 -9.44
N ALA A 894 -6.44 10.41 -8.60
CA ALA A 894 -6.75 10.46 -7.17
C ALA A 894 -8.18 10.93 -6.88
N SER A 895 -8.66 11.94 -7.61
CA SER A 895 -9.99 12.50 -7.36
C SER A 895 -10.67 13.05 -8.62
N ARG A 896 -11.99 12.97 -8.61
CA ARG A 896 -12.87 13.64 -9.58
C ARG A 896 -13.78 14.59 -8.81
N GLN A 897 -13.92 15.81 -9.29
CA GLN A 897 -14.73 16.82 -8.67
C GLN A 897 -15.66 17.49 -9.70
N ARG A 898 -16.81 17.95 -9.23
CA ARG A 898 -17.78 18.72 -10.02
C ARG A 898 -18.29 19.93 -9.25
N SER A 899 -18.77 20.94 -9.98
CA SER A 899 -19.41 22.13 -9.45
C SER A 899 -20.65 22.48 -10.28
N THR A 900 -21.73 22.87 -9.61
CA THR A 900 -22.97 23.37 -10.23
C THR A 900 -23.25 24.84 -9.92
N ASP A 901 -22.32 25.52 -9.25
CA ASP A 901 -22.44 26.91 -8.77
C ASP A 901 -21.34 27.82 -9.35
N GLY A 902 -20.84 27.49 -10.54
CA GLY A 902 -19.83 28.29 -11.24
C GLY A 902 -18.42 28.16 -10.66
N GLY A 903 -18.14 27.08 -9.92
CA GLY A 903 -16.83 26.79 -9.35
C GLY A 903 -16.62 27.30 -7.93
N ALA A 904 -17.67 27.85 -7.29
CA ALA A 904 -17.61 28.32 -5.91
C ALA A 904 -17.47 27.15 -4.93
N THR A 905 -18.14 26.03 -5.19
CA THR A 905 -17.97 24.78 -4.43
C THR A 905 -17.70 23.59 -5.34
N TRP A 906 -16.80 22.71 -4.90
CA TRP A 906 -16.40 21.49 -5.61
C TRP A 906 -16.76 20.27 -4.76
N VAL A 907 -17.58 19.37 -5.32
CA VAL A 907 -18.03 18.14 -4.66
C VAL A 907 -17.48 16.91 -5.38
N ASN A 908 -17.35 15.78 -4.67
CA ASN A 908 -16.89 14.51 -5.25
C ASN A 908 -17.77 14.10 -6.44
N ALA A 909 -17.13 13.61 -7.51
CA ALA A 909 -17.77 13.20 -8.76
C ALA A 909 -17.45 11.75 -9.16
N ASN A 910 -17.14 10.89 -8.19
CA ASN A 910 -16.94 9.45 -8.41
C ASN A 910 -18.26 8.73 -8.73
N THR A 911 -19.40 9.28 -8.30
CA THR A 911 -20.74 8.82 -8.69
C THR A 911 -21.39 9.81 -9.65
N ALA A 912 -22.30 9.32 -10.49
CA ALA A 912 -22.99 10.15 -11.46
C ALA A 912 -23.92 11.18 -10.77
N LEU A 913 -24.08 12.36 -11.38
CA LEU A 913 -25.02 13.40 -10.95
C LEU A 913 -26.32 13.25 -11.73
N THR A 914 -27.45 13.09 -11.06
CA THR A 914 -28.75 13.20 -11.73
C THR A 914 -29.28 14.63 -11.63
N LEU A 915 -29.37 15.31 -12.78
CA LEU A 915 -30.04 16.59 -12.94
C LEU A 915 -31.52 16.34 -13.23
N SER A 916 -32.39 16.89 -12.37
CA SER A 916 -33.85 16.68 -12.47
C SER A 916 -34.66 17.97 -12.38
N ALA A 917 -34.04 19.12 -12.10
CA ALA A 917 -34.73 20.39 -12.06
C ALA A 917 -34.82 20.98 -13.47
N ASP A 918 -35.95 21.61 -13.77
CA ASP A 918 -36.13 22.39 -14.98
C ASP A 918 -35.23 23.63 -14.94
N GLY A 919 -34.73 24.04 -16.10
CA GLY A 919 -33.81 25.16 -16.29
C GLY A 919 -32.51 24.80 -17.01
N THR A 920 -31.57 25.74 -17.02
CA THR A 920 -30.22 25.53 -17.54
C THR A 920 -29.27 25.32 -16.38
N THR A 921 -28.60 24.17 -16.35
CA THR A 921 -27.54 23.86 -15.39
C THR A 921 -26.21 23.70 -16.11
N THR A 922 -25.20 24.45 -15.70
CA THR A 922 -23.81 24.23 -16.12
C THR A 922 -23.09 23.43 -15.04
N VAL A 923 -22.52 22.31 -15.42
CA VAL A 923 -21.69 21.46 -14.57
C VAL A 923 -20.24 21.65 -14.97
N LEU A 924 -19.44 22.25 -14.10
CA LEU A 924 -17.99 22.26 -14.22
C LEU A 924 -17.44 20.98 -13.62
N TYR A 925 -16.35 20.44 -14.17
CA TYR A 925 -15.71 19.24 -13.65
C TYR A 925 -14.18 19.30 -13.80
N ARG A 926 -13.47 18.69 -12.87
CA ARG A 926 -12.00 18.57 -12.88
C ARG A 926 -11.55 17.28 -12.21
N ALA A 927 -10.31 16.90 -12.39
CA ALA A 927 -9.68 15.78 -11.71
C ALA A 927 -8.28 16.16 -11.24
N THR A 928 -7.79 15.41 -10.25
CA THR A 928 -6.42 15.52 -9.75
C THR A 928 -5.84 14.10 -9.68
N ASP A 929 -4.59 13.92 -10.10
CA ASP A 929 -3.85 12.65 -9.97
C ASP A 929 -3.22 12.49 -8.58
N ASN A 930 -2.54 11.36 -8.35
CA ASN A 930 -1.77 11.10 -7.14
C ASN A 930 -0.52 11.99 -7.01
N GLY A 931 -0.04 12.59 -8.10
CA GLY A 931 1.05 13.58 -8.10
C GLY A 931 0.62 14.98 -7.68
N GLY A 932 -0.68 15.20 -7.48
CA GLY A 932 -1.27 16.50 -7.16
C GLY A 932 -1.50 17.40 -8.37
N ASN A 933 -1.27 16.93 -9.61
CA ASN A 933 -1.51 17.71 -10.80
C ASN A 933 -3.02 17.77 -11.08
N ALA A 934 -3.54 18.98 -11.32
CA ALA A 934 -4.96 19.20 -11.58
C ALA A 934 -5.23 19.37 -13.08
N SER A 935 -6.25 18.68 -13.57
CA SER A 935 -6.75 18.85 -14.94
C SER A 935 -7.19 20.29 -15.18
N GLN A 936 -7.23 20.68 -16.46
CA GLN A 936 -8.05 21.82 -16.85
C GLN A 936 -9.52 21.58 -16.47
N VAL A 937 -10.23 22.65 -16.12
CA VAL A 937 -11.66 22.57 -15.79
C VAL A 937 -12.47 22.36 -17.06
N GLY A 938 -13.15 21.23 -17.15
CA GLY A 938 -14.15 20.97 -18.19
C GLY A 938 -15.52 21.52 -17.81
N SER A 939 -16.41 21.64 -18.79
CA SER A 939 -17.76 22.18 -18.61
C SER A 939 -18.76 21.49 -19.53
N VAL A 940 -19.94 21.17 -19.00
CA VAL A 940 -21.10 20.71 -19.78
C VAL A 940 -22.35 21.47 -19.35
N THR A 941 -23.13 21.93 -20.33
CA THR A 941 -24.39 22.63 -20.07
C THR A 941 -25.57 21.74 -20.45
N VAL A 942 -26.48 21.54 -19.50
CA VAL A 942 -27.69 20.73 -19.66
C VAL A 942 -28.90 21.64 -19.50
N LYS A 943 -29.80 21.58 -20.48
CA LYS A 943 -31.07 22.31 -20.49
C LYS A 943 -32.20 21.31 -20.30
N ILE A 944 -32.93 21.38 -19.19
CA ILE A 944 -34.05 20.47 -18.88
C ILE A 944 -35.32 21.29 -18.84
N ASP A 945 -36.36 20.81 -19.50
CA ASP A 945 -37.71 21.31 -19.33
C ASP A 945 -38.69 20.15 -19.45
N LYS A 946 -39.34 19.83 -18.32
CA LYS A 946 -40.34 18.78 -18.21
C LYS A 946 -41.74 19.36 -18.03
N THR A 947 -41.86 20.67 -17.93
CA THR A 947 -43.09 21.36 -17.59
C THR A 947 -43.79 21.80 -18.86
N GLN A 948 -44.99 21.27 -19.09
CA GLN A 948 -45.81 21.72 -20.22
C GLN A 948 -46.16 23.20 -20.10
N PRO A 949 -46.31 23.92 -21.22
CA PRO A 949 -46.73 25.32 -21.20
C PRO A 949 -48.13 25.45 -20.60
N THR A 950 -48.40 26.59 -19.99
CA THR A 950 -49.73 26.93 -19.48
C THR A 950 -50.51 27.72 -20.53
N VAL A 951 -51.81 27.44 -20.65
CA VAL A 951 -52.71 28.12 -21.60
C VAL A 951 -53.92 28.64 -20.84
N ALA A 952 -54.12 29.96 -20.84
CA ALA A 952 -55.25 30.63 -20.23
C ALA A 952 -56.15 31.22 -21.31
N VAL A 953 -57.46 30.98 -21.20
CA VAL A 953 -58.50 31.56 -22.06
C VAL A 953 -59.33 32.53 -21.21
N SER A 954 -59.57 33.73 -21.74
CA SER A 954 -60.37 34.77 -21.10
C SER A 954 -61.54 35.16 -22.01
N GLY A 955 -62.65 35.57 -21.39
CA GLY A 955 -63.90 35.95 -22.06
C GLY A 955 -64.98 34.86 -22.09
N ALA A 956 -64.64 33.59 -21.81
CA ALA A 956 -65.58 32.50 -21.51
C ALA A 956 -64.89 31.41 -20.68
N THR A 957 -65.62 30.84 -19.72
CA THR A 957 -65.24 29.57 -19.06
C THR A 957 -65.88 28.40 -19.79
N ASP A 958 -65.35 27.19 -19.60
CA ASP A 958 -65.91 25.99 -20.23
C ASP A 958 -67.40 25.79 -19.84
N GLY A 959 -68.24 25.51 -20.84
CA GLY A 959 -69.69 25.42 -20.74
C GLY A 959 -70.45 26.76 -20.63
N ALA A 960 -69.77 27.91 -20.64
CA ALA A 960 -70.42 29.20 -20.43
C ALA A 960 -71.33 29.60 -21.61
N THR A 961 -72.44 30.28 -21.29
CA THR A 961 -73.22 31.03 -22.28
C THR A 961 -72.79 32.49 -22.25
N VAL A 962 -72.30 33.01 -23.37
CA VAL A 962 -71.74 34.36 -23.49
C VAL A 962 -72.49 35.19 -24.52
N GLY A 963 -72.62 36.48 -24.24
CA GLY A 963 -73.15 37.45 -25.21
C GLY A 963 -72.16 37.59 -26.37
N ASN A 964 -72.66 37.55 -27.61
CA ASN A 964 -71.81 37.57 -28.79
C ASN A 964 -71.17 38.94 -29.10
N SER A 965 -71.44 39.98 -28.31
CA SER A 965 -70.77 41.28 -28.44
C SER A 965 -69.33 41.30 -27.87
N GLY A 966 -68.93 40.27 -27.11
CA GLY A 966 -67.62 40.15 -26.46
C GLY A 966 -66.48 39.60 -27.33
N ASN A 967 -65.32 39.37 -26.70
CA ASN A 967 -64.14 38.76 -27.30
C ASN A 967 -63.66 37.57 -26.48
N LEU A 968 -63.08 36.57 -27.15
CA LEU A 968 -62.19 35.60 -26.50
C LEU A 968 -60.74 35.94 -26.79
N THR A 969 -59.91 35.85 -25.77
CA THR A 969 -58.45 36.00 -25.88
C THR A 969 -57.79 34.85 -25.17
N TRP A 970 -56.60 34.47 -25.62
CA TRP A 970 -55.79 33.46 -24.95
C TRP A 970 -54.34 33.91 -24.84
N THR A 971 -53.68 33.43 -23.79
CA THR A 971 -52.26 33.63 -23.55
C THR A 971 -51.64 32.30 -23.20
N ALA A 972 -50.44 32.05 -23.74
CA ALA A 972 -49.62 30.92 -23.35
C ALA A 972 -48.36 31.43 -22.65
N THR A 973 -47.97 30.76 -21.57
CA THR A 973 -46.74 31.07 -20.84
C THR A 973 -46.01 29.79 -20.51
N ASP A 974 -44.70 29.79 -20.73
CA ASP A 974 -43.78 28.80 -20.19
C ASP A 974 -42.60 29.53 -19.54
N ALA A 975 -42.22 29.09 -18.34
CA ALA A 975 -41.24 29.79 -17.52
C ALA A 975 -39.80 29.30 -17.77
N THR A 976 -39.62 28.14 -18.39
CA THR A 976 -38.34 27.44 -18.47
C THR A 976 -37.72 27.55 -19.85
N SER A 977 -38.33 26.91 -20.85
CA SER A 977 -37.85 26.95 -22.23
C SER A 977 -38.48 28.08 -23.04
N GLY A 978 -39.63 28.60 -22.57
CA GLY A 978 -40.41 29.63 -23.25
C GLY A 978 -41.33 29.05 -24.32
N ILE A 979 -42.22 29.87 -24.85
CA ILE A 979 -43.19 29.44 -25.88
C ILE A 979 -42.53 29.40 -27.26
N ASP A 980 -42.74 28.31 -28.00
CA ASP A 980 -42.35 28.17 -29.39
C ASP A 980 -43.50 28.54 -30.33
N THR A 981 -44.65 27.89 -30.17
CA THR A 981 -45.82 28.17 -31.00
C THR A 981 -47.11 28.21 -30.18
N VAL A 982 -48.04 29.07 -30.60
CA VAL A 982 -49.42 29.08 -30.12
C VAL A 982 -50.31 29.02 -31.35
N SER A 983 -51.29 28.11 -31.31
CA SER A 983 -52.31 27.97 -32.34
C SER A 983 -53.67 27.86 -31.69
N ALA A 984 -54.69 28.35 -32.36
CA ALA A 984 -56.06 28.24 -31.89
C ALA A 984 -56.98 27.84 -33.05
N THR A 985 -57.96 27.00 -32.75
CA THR A 985 -59.03 26.63 -33.68
C THR A 985 -60.39 26.81 -33.02
N VAL A 986 -61.37 27.24 -33.79
CA VAL A 986 -62.78 27.30 -33.38
C VAL A 986 -63.56 26.39 -34.30
N ASP A 987 -64.27 25.41 -33.73
CA ASP A 987 -65.01 24.39 -34.47
C ASP A 987 -64.17 23.70 -35.56
N GLY A 988 -62.89 23.47 -35.25
CA GLY A 988 -61.91 22.87 -36.16
C GLY A 988 -61.29 23.81 -37.21
N THR A 989 -61.71 25.08 -37.26
CA THR A 989 -61.17 26.09 -38.20
C THR A 989 -60.12 26.95 -37.52
N ALA A 990 -58.96 27.16 -38.15
CA ALA A 990 -57.87 27.95 -37.58
C ALA A 990 -58.25 29.44 -37.41
N VAL A 991 -57.88 30.01 -36.27
CA VAL A 991 -57.99 31.45 -35.98
C VAL A 991 -56.61 32.03 -35.70
N ALA A 992 -56.41 33.30 -36.09
CA ALA A 992 -55.12 33.97 -35.93
C ALA A 992 -54.75 34.06 -34.43
N ALA A 993 -53.61 33.48 -34.06
CA ALA A 993 -53.22 33.26 -32.67
C ALA A 993 -52.94 34.56 -31.88
N ASP A 994 -52.71 35.67 -32.58
CA ASP A 994 -52.34 37.00 -32.06
C ASP A 994 -53.52 37.97 -31.94
N LYS A 995 -54.74 37.56 -32.32
CA LYS A 995 -55.93 38.41 -32.32
C LYS A 995 -57.02 37.87 -31.42
N ALA A 996 -57.68 38.78 -30.70
CA ALA A 996 -58.89 38.49 -29.97
C ALA A 996 -59.98 37.98 -30.94
N LEU A 997 -60.58 36.82 -30.64
CA LEU A 997 -61.69 36.28 -31.40
C LEU A 997 -62.97 37.06 -31.06
N ALA A 998 -63.44 37.86 -32.01
CA ALA A 998 -64.67 38.60 -31.86
C ALA A 998 -65.89 37.67 -31.98
N LEU A 999 -66.63 37.49 -30.89
CA LEU A 999 -67.70 36.48 -30.82
C LEU A 999 -68.84 36.72 -31.81
N TRP A 1000 -69.04 37.97 -32.26
CA TRP A 1000 -70.09 38.31 -33.21
C TRP A 1000 -69.86 37.74 -34.61
N THR A 1001 -68.60 37.41 -34.92
CA THR A 1001 -68.18 36.77 -36.19
C THR A 1001 -68.56 35.29 -36.25
N LEU A 1002 -68.86 34.66 -35.11
CA LEU A 1002 -69.32 33.29 -35.05
C LEU A 1002 -70.85 33.23 -35.23
N PRO A 1003 -71.41 32.12 -35.76
CA PRO A 1003 -72.83 31.83 -35.65
C PRO A 1003 -73.34 31.91 -34.20
N LEU A 1004 -74.66 31.98 -34.01
CA LEU A 1004 -75.26 31.80 -32.67
C LEU A 1004 -75.40 30.30 -32.40
N GLY A 1005 -74.94 29.83 -31.26
CA GLY A 1005 -74.98 28.39 -30.91
C GLY A 1005 -73.76 27.93 -30.13
N SER A 1006 -73.58 26.62 -30.04
CA SER A 1006 -72.44 26.02 -29.34
C SER A 1006 -71.19 26.02 -30.22
N HIS A 1007 -70.07 26.41 -29.62
CA HIS A 1007 -68.75 26.47 -30.23
C HIS A 1007 -67.71 25.80 -29.34
N THR A 1008 -66.65 25.28 -29.96
CA THR A 1008 -65.49 24.72 -29.26
C THR A 1008 -64.24 25.46 -29.70
N LEU A 1009 -63.63 26.19 -28.78
CA LEU A 1009 -62.28 26.76 -28.95
C LEU A 1009 -61.25 25.75 -28.43
N VAL A 1010 -60.27 25.40 -29.25
CA VAL A 1010 -59.09 24.63 -28.83
C VAL A 1010 -57.87 25.51 -29.02
N VAL A 1011 -57.20 25.84 -27.92
CA VAL A 1011 -55.92 26.55 -27.94
C VAL A 1011 -54.81 25.56 -27.61
N LYS A 1012 -53.84 25.42 -28.51
CA LYS A 1012 -52.68 24.57 -28.36
C LYS A 1012 -51.41 25.41 -28.31
N ALA A 1013 -50.65 25.27 -27.24
CA ALA A 1013 -49.33 25.86 -27.10
C ALA A 1013 -48.28 24.75 -27.07
N LYS A 1014 -47.14 25.03 -27.71
CA LYS A 1014 -45.93 24.20 -27.67
C LYS A 1014 -44.78 25.07 -27.18
N ASP A 1015 -44.00 24.57 -26.24
CA ASP A 1015 -42.81 25.25 -25.73
C ASP A 1015 -41.56 24.95 -26.59
N GLN A 1016 -40.45 25.60 -26.26
CA GLN A 1016 -39.17 25.42 -26.96
C GLN A 1016 -38.53 24.06 -26.70
N ALA A 1017 -38.92 23.36 -25.63
CA ALA A 1017 -38.52 21.97 -25.36
C ALA A 1017 -39.38 20.94 -26.11
N GLY A 1018 -40.43 21.40 -26.78
CA GLY A 1018 -41.33 20.60 -27.59
C GLY A 1018 -42.48 19.95 -26.84
N LEU A 1019 -42.69 20.29 -25.56
CA LEU A 1019 -43.86 19.85 -24.82
C LEU A 1019 -45.08 20.67 -25.23
N GLU A 1020 -46.23 20.01 -25.25
CA GLU A 1020 -47.46 20.61 -25.75
C GLU A 1020 -48.56 20.60 -24.68
N ARG A 1021 -49.33 21.68 -24.65
CA ARG A 1021 -50.57 21.76 -23.87
C ARG A 1021 -51.72 22.19 -24.78
N SER A 1022 -52.84 21.49 -24.68
CA SER A 1022 -54.10 21.92 -25.27
C SER A 1022 -55.12 22.24 -24.19
N THR A 1023 -55.76 23.40 -24.32
CA THR A 1023 -56.93 23.80 -23.53
C THR A 1023 -58.12 23.91 -24.45
N THR A 1024 -59.18 23.19 -24.12
CA THR A 1024 -60.46 23.23 -24.83
C THR A 1024 -61.47 23.99 -23.98
N VAL A 1025 -62.14 24.97 -24.58
CA VAL A 1025 -63.24 25.72 -23.98
C VAL A 1025 -64.45 25.58 -24.88
N THR A 1026 -65.49 24.95 -24.37
CA THR A 1026 -66.82 24.94 -24.99
C THR A 1026 -67.61 26.15 -24.50
N PHE A 1027 -68.33 26.83 -25.39
CA PHE A 1027 -69.18 27.95 -25.01
C PHE A 1027 -70.34 28.10 -25.98
N THR A 1028 -71.41 28.77 -25.54
CA THR A 1028 -72.57 29.08 -26.39
C THR A 1028 -72.69 30.57 -26.60
N THR A 1029 -72.63 31.04 -27.85
CA THR A 1029 -72.93 32.43 -28.20
C THR A 1029 -74.43 32.66 -28.24
N ARG A 1030 -74.90 33.71 -27.55
CA ARG A 1030 -76.30 34.14 -27.60
C ARG A 1030 -76.40 35.63 -27.83
N THR A 1031 -77.58 36.03 -28.28
CA THR A 1031 -77.95 37.44 -28.41
C THR A 1031 -79.24 37.73 -27.63
N SER A 1032 -79.46 39.01 -27.37
CA SER A 1032 -80.55 39.60 -26.59
C SER A 1032 -80.62 41.08 -26.97
N LEU A 1033 -81.67 41.80 -26.59
CA LEU A 1033 -81.72 43.26 -26.80
C LEU A 1033 -80.47 43.95 -26.23
N LEU A 1034 -80.06 43.59 -25.02
CA LEU A 1034 -78.89 44.16 -24.35
C LEU A 1034 -77.57 43.89 -25.12
N THR A 1035 -77.35 42.65 -25.55
CA THR A 1035 -76.11 42.30 -26.27
C THR A 1035 -76.11 42.84 -27.70
N LEU A 1036 -77.28 42.99 -28.33
CA LEU A 1036 -77.43 43.60 -29.64
C LEU A 1036 -77.16 45.12 -29.59
N THR A 1037 -77.59 45.79 -28.52
CA THR A 1037 -77.20 47.19 -28.23
C THR A 1037 -75.69 47.30 -28.06
N ALA A 1038 -75.09 46.47 -27.20
CA ALA A 1038 -73.64 46.46 -27.00
C ALA A 1038 -72.84 46.11 -28.28
N LEU A 1039 -73.36 45.22 -29.14
CA LEU A 1039 -72.76 44.89 -30.43
C LEU A 1039 -72.81 46.08 -31.39
N THR A 1040 -73.95 46.78 -31.46
CA THR A 1040 -74.11 47.97 -32.32
C THR A 1040 -73.11 49.06 -31.96
N GLU A 1041 -73.02 49.40 -30.66
CA GLU A 1041 -72.06 50.39 -30.16
C GLU A 1041 -70.61 49.97 -30.43
N ARG A 1042 -70.31 48.68 -30.26
CA ARG A 1042 -68.98 48.15 -30.55
C ARG A 1042 -68.61 48.32 -32.02
N LEU A 1043 -69.48 47.88 -32.93
CA LEU A 1043 -69.23 47.95 -34.36
C LEU A 1043 -69.12 49.42 -34.84
N ALA A 1044 -69.82 50.35 -34.19
CA ALA A 1044 -69.64 51.78 -34.42
C ALA A 1044 -68.27 52.29 -33.96
N ARG A 1045 -67.82 51.93 -32.74
CA ARG A 1045 -66.46 52.26 -32.26
C ARG A 1045 -65.36 51.69 -33.14
N GLU A 1046 -65.56 50.49 -33.68
CA GLU A 1046 -64.63 49.85 -34.62
C GLU A 1046 -64.71 50.46 -36.03
N GLY A 1047 -65.59 51.45 -36.26
CA GLY A 1047 -65.76 52.16 -37.54
C GLY A 1047 -66.50 51.36 -38.62
N LEU A 1048 -67.07 50.21 -38.25
CA LEU A 1048 -67.83 49.30 -39.11
C LEU A 1048 -69.28 49.79 -39.31
N VAL A 1049 -69.80 50.56 -38.36
CA VAL A 1049 -71.07 51.30 -38.46
C VAL A 1049 -70.77 52.80 -38.58
N THR A 1050 -71.47 53.50 -39.47
CA THR A 1050 -71.29 54.95 -39.64
C THR A 1050 -71.95 55.71 -38.48
N PRO A 1051 -71.53 56.96 -38.17
CA PRO A 1051 -72.18 57.74 -37.12
C PRO A 1051 -73.69 57.96 -37.33
N ALA A 1052 -74.12 58.03 -38.61
CA ALA A 1052 -75.54 58.09 -38.96
C ALA A 1052 -76.24 56.75 -38.75
N GLY A 1053 -75.55 55.64 -39.03
CA GLY A 1053 -76.02 54.28 -38.78
C GLY A 1053 -76.15 53.97 -37.29
N GLU A 1054 -75.15 54.32 -36.47
CA GLU A 1054 -75.15 54.13 -35.02
C GLU A 1054 -76.38 54.80 -34.40
N LYS A 1055 -76.61 56.08 -34.70
CA LYS A 1055 -77.76 56.83 -34.17
C LYS A 1055 -79.11 56.23 -34.57
N GLU A 1056 -79.25 55.75 -35.81
CA GLU A 1056 -80.51 55.15 -36.26
C GLU A 1056 -80.73 53.75 -35.69
N LEU A 1057 -79.68 52.93 -35.63
CA LEU A 1057 -79.71 51.58 -35.08
C LEU A 1057 -79.97 51.62 -33.56
N GLU A 1058 -79.28 52.47 -32.80
CA GLU A 1058 -79.53 52.67 -31.37
C GLU A 1058 -80.95 53.19 -31.10
N ARG A 1059 -81.42 54.17 -31.89
CA ARG A 1059 -82.79 54.68 -31.75
C ARG A 1059 -83.82 53.55 -31.89
N ARG A 1060 -83.61 52.63 -32.84
CA ARG A 1060 -84.49 51.47 -33.05
C ARG A 1060 -84.39 50.49 -31.89
N LEU A 1061 -83.20 50.19 -31.38
CA LEU A 1061 -83.01 49.31 -30.23
C LEU A 1061 -83.60 49.89 -28.94
N GLN A 1062 -83.39 51.17 -28.63
CA GLN A 1062 -83.96 51.83 -27.45
C GLN A 1062 -85.49 51.84 -27.49
N GLN A 1063 -86.10 52.01 -28.67
CA GLN A 1063 -87.55 51.89 -28.82
C GLN A 1063 -88.00 50.44 -28.64
N ALA A 1064 -87.28 49.46 -29.20
CA ALA A 1064 -87.56 48.05 -28.99
C ALA A 1064 -87.49 47.66 -27.51
N GLU A 1065 -86.47 48.11 -26.77
CA GLU A 1065 -86.34 47.92 -25.32
C GLU A 1065 -87.51 48.52 -24.55
N LYS A 1066 -87.90 49.77 -24.84
CA LYS A 1066 -89.09 50.41 -24.23
C LYS A 1066 -90.39 49.66 -24.51
N HIS A 1067 -90.52 49.06 -25.69
CA HIS A 1067 -91.70 48.27 -26.03
C HIS A 1067 -91.71 46.90 -25.33
N VAL A 1068 -90.55 46.21 -25.21
CA VAL A 1068 -90.42 44.97 -24.43
C VAL A 1068 -90.70 45.20 -22.95
N ALA A 1069 -90.13 46.25 -22.35
CA ALA A 1069 -90.36 46.59 -20.94
C ALA A 1069 -91.82 46.93 -20.63
N ALA A 1070 -92.58 47.38 -21.63
CA ALA A 1070 -94.01 47.66 -21.54
C ALA A 1070 -94.91 46.47 -21.94
N GLY A 1071 -94.33 45.27 -22.15
CA GLY A 1071 -95.08 44.04 -22.52
C GLY A 1071 -95.65 44.03 -23.95
N ARG A 1072 -95.19 44.91 -24.84
CA ARG A 1072 -95.71 45.07 -26.21
C ARG A 1072 -94.80 44.39 -27.24
N ALA A 1073 -94.87 43.06 -27.30
CA ALA A 1073 -94.00 42.24 -28.14
C ALA A 1073 -94.04 42.61 -29.64
N ASP A 1074 -95.23 42.76 -30.24
CA ASP A 1074 -95.36 43.08 -31.67
C ASP A 1074 -94.73 44.42 -32.06
N ALA A 1075 -94.85 45.44 -31.18
CA ALA A 1075 -94.24 46.74 -31.38
C ALA A 1075 -92.71 46.69 -31.26
N ALA A 1076 -92.19 45.88 -30.32
CA ALA A 1076 -90.75 45.64 -30.19
C ALA A 1076 -90.19 44.88 -31.40
N ILE A 1077 -90.91 43.87 -31.88
CA ILE A 1077 -90.57 43.12 -33.11
C ILE A 1077 -90.54 44.06 -34.31
N SER A 1078 -91.51 44.97 -34.46
CA SER A 1078 -91.52 45.96 -35.55
C SER A 1078 -90.30 46.90 -35.50
N GLN A 1079 -89.88 47.34 -34.31
CA GLN A 1079 -88.66 48.15 -34.18
C GLN A 1079 -87.39 47.35 -34.49
N LEU A 1080 -87.31 46.08 -34.08
CA LEU A 1080 -86.18 45.19 -34.41
C LEU A 1080 -86.14 44.78 -35.89
N GLN A 1081 -87.29 44.67 -36.56
CA GLN A 1081 -87.35 44.49 -38.02
C GLN A 1081 -86.82 45.73 -38.73
N GLY A 1082 -87.23 46.93 -38.28
CA GLY A 1082 -86.68 48.18 -38.78
C GLY A 1082 -85.19 48.35 -38.49
N PHE A 1083 -84.70 47.80 -37.37
CA PHE A 1083 -83.27 47.74 -37.07
C PHE A 1083 -82.53 46.82 -38.05
N ALA A 1084 -83.03 45.61 -38.29
CA ALA A 1084 -82.44 44.67 -39.23
C ALA A 1084 -82.40 45.23 -40.66
N ASP A 1085 -83.44 45.97 -41.07
CA ASP A 1085 -83.47 46.64 -42.38
C ASP A 1085 -82.50 47.82 -42.45
N ALA A 1086 -82.37 48.61 -41.39
CA ALA A 1086 -81.35 49.65 -41.32
C ALA A 1086 -79.93 49.07 -41.36
N ALA A 1087 -79.70 47.93 -40.71
CA ALA A 1087 -78.41 47.24 -40.71
C ALA A 1087 -77.99 46.73 -42.11
N LYS A 1088 -78.93 46.50 -43.04
CA LYS A 1088 -78.65 46.15 -44.45
C LYS A 1088 -78.10 47.31 -45.27
N SER A 1089 -78.35 48.56 -44.84
CA SER A 1089 -77.98 49.73 -45.62
C SER A 1089 -76.48 49.98 -45.53
N THR A 1090 -75.79 49.98 -46.68
CA THR A 1090 -74.35 50.27 -46.76
C THR A 1090 -74.00 51.71 -46.38
N SER A 1091 -74.99 52.61 -46.34
CA SER A 1091 -74.83 53.97 -45.78
C SER A 1091 -74.80 53.99 -44.25
N TYR A 1092 -75.25 52.92 -43.59
CA TYR A 1092 -75.29 52.77 -42.13
C TYR A 1092 -74.29 51.76 -41.59
N VAL A 1093 -74.13 50.59 -42.23
CA VAL A 1093 -73.13 49.59 -41.86
C VAL A 1093 -72.23 49.33 -43.06
N ARG A 1094 -70.96 49.70 -42.95
CA ARG A 1094 -70.00 49.67 -44.07
C ARG A 1094 -69.45 48.27 -44.33
N ASP A 1095 -69.33 47.49 -43.27
CA ASP A 1095 -68.80 46.14 -43.34
C ASP A 1095 -69.92 45.10 -43.50
N SER A 1096 -69.76 44.22 -44.49
CA SER A 1096 -70.79 43.23 -44.84
C SER A 1096 -70.93 42.15 -43.77
N ALA A 1097 -69.87 41.78 -43.05
CA ALA A 1097 -69.92 40.81 -41.97
C ALA A 1097 -70.60 41.40 -40.73
N ALA A 1098 -70.29 42.65 -40.39
CA ALA A 1098 -70.96 43.42 -39.33
C ALA A 1098 -72.46 43.57 -39.62
N SER A 1099 -72.81 43.90 -40.88
CA SER A 1099 -74.20 43.98 -41.34
C SER A 1099 -74.93 42.64 -41.18
N ALA A 1100 -74.29 41.53 -41.58
CA ALA A 1100 -74.86 40.19 -41.45
C ALA A 1100 -75.03 39.78 -39.99
N ALA A 1101 -74.09 40.11 -39.10
CA ALA A 1101 -74.16 39.80 -37.68
C ALA A 1101 -75.29 40.55 -36.98
N LEU A 1102 -75.44 41.87 -37.22
CA LEU A 1102 -76.53 42.67 -36.66
C LEU A 1102 -77.91 42.18 -37.12
N GLN A 1103 -78.03 41.78 -38.39
CA GLN A 1103 -79.27 41.21 -38.93
C GLN A 1103 -79.60 39.85 -38.32
N ARG A 1104 -78.62 38.94 -38.27
CA ARG A 1104 -78.76 37.62 -37.63
C ARG A 1104 -79.22 37.77 -36.20
N ASP A 1105 -78.59 38.66 -35.46
CA ASP A 1105 -78.89 38.87 -34.06
C ASP A 1105 -80.27 39.47 -33.83
N ALA A 1106 -80.63 40.51 -34.58
CA ALA A 1106 -81.97 41.08 -34.54
C ALA A 1106 -83.04 40.02 -34.84
N ALA A 1107 -82.80 39.15 -35.82
CA ALA A 1107 -83.70 38.04 -36.15
C ALA A 1107 -83.84 37.04 -34.99
N ALA A 1108 -82.74 36.70 -34.31
CA ALA A 1108 -82.77 35.80 -33.14
C ALA A 1108 -83.48 36.45 -31.93
N VAL A 1109 -83.30 37.75 -31.69
CA VAL A 1109 -84.04 38.48 -30.65
C VAL A 1109 -85.53 38.53 -30.98
N ILE A 1110 -85.90 38.83 -32.24
CA ILE A 1110 -87.30 38.79 -32.71
C ILE A 1110 -87.90 37.40 -32.47
N ALA A 1111 -87.16 36.34 -32.80
CA ALA A 1111 -87.63 34.97 -32.60
C ALA A 1111 -87.85 34.63 -31.12
N SER A 1112 -87.08 35.22 -30.20
CA SER A 1112 -87.25 35.02 -28.74
C SER A 1112 -88.41 35.84 -28.13
N LEU A 1113 -88.89 36.88 -28.83
CA LEU A 1113 -90.01 37.73 -28.41
C LEU A 1113 -91.36 37.26 -28.97
N ARG A 1114 -91.34 36.32 -29.92
CA ARG A 1114 -92.50 35.58 -30.42
C ARG A 1114 -92.72 34.35 -29.57
#